data_AF-A0A0S7ZKV5-F1
#
_entry.id   AF-A0A0S7ZKV5-F1
#
_cell.length_a   1.000
_cell.length_b   1.000
_cell.length_c   1.000
_cell.angle_alpha   90.00
_cell.angle_beta   90.00
_cell.angle_gamma   90.00
#
_symmetry.space_group_name_H-M   'P 1'
#
loop_
_entity.id
_entity.type
_entity.pdbx_description
1 polymer ?
#
loop_
_entity_poly.entity_id
_entity_poly.type
_entity_poly.pdbx_seq_one_letter_code
_entity_poly.pdbx_strand_id
1 'polypeptide(L)'
;MEIEDYPLEKRIFHLDEECYVIYLGSHPDDYKPFLRIGNSKYLTKNVIDHIYNVVITESCTGNPILEPENVDLEDLENIRYVGDKNTISRFLDFLKQFHIETKNIAFDQEIPAHDHNAVLYIYDNGNITLLYDKNRIFDLREREKKDLHFVERARWIKDQLVKNPLRYTGQNFEGTGFFLIKDSYFLFHRERCIAFGLPDHYFQSLAGFGIDPDLISAVAVDRASGDLLQLAKRKKFLKENLSVLTNNSEPLQNALRLFSTGKPDSLKFSLSTSSETTGKMLHSFTVKRMGPSYIATHRDIPIPMVLGTRTPSLQERCLILGMKNRISIGPLKKEISMPIAEGIPYTILVDPPDESKIGEEYIASLLSAFQDFFTPEESSLLRIIQEFISGDTPLAESAAQLRKGVKAVRIVKESPLPYVLCSLHALCALYEKKRQDGDTSGTLTALRKVIEKRLTSLSPDVPHFPLIGKCYITPEGFFILYQPSKKTLKSDDFALAKDFANGVKGITSSKAVFYTDELARLNQLIKGLSAAALVRRKKTQEKTEIGAPPGRHEGITAPEGAAPPVEKPAAPTKKMPVLTRILLLIAGIIVIASVILFVPPISLYRKSISGRAERQMIVQGPEGEAQIQKEQREEVTSITEQPSGEETMGEATSQESETAAEGKEMTLDKEELESFLSLGYIQITILDVYKLTNKIALSNGYRGLDSPEELGRDPDWIYPENVFLLPDGTRYTVVKGDTIWYIAKRFIKKNLDRDWEKYQELRKELEMPDLNEERKNQILDELKALKEGSYSENFVREIDKTLNRT
;
A
#
# COMPACT_ATOMS: atom_id res chain seq x y z
N MET A 1 26.47 34.28 -7.09
CA MET A 1 26.64 33.26 -6.05
C MET A 1 27.65 32.30 -6.60
N GLU A 2 28.83 32.23 -5.98
CA GLU A 2 29.83 31.25 -6.37
C GLU A 2 29.27 29.87 -6.00
N ILE A 3 29.50 28.87 -6.86
CA ILE A 3 28.93 27.52 -6.69
C ILE A 3 29.44 26.83 -5.41
N GLU A 4 30.61 27.27 -4.92
CA GLU A 4 31.22 26.89 -3.65
C GLU A 4 30.34 27.31 -2.43
N ASP A 5 29.52 28.36 -2.57
CA ASP A 5 28.63 28.87 -1.52
C ASP A 5 27.18 28.34 -1.65
N TYR A 6 26.94 27.25 -2.40
CA TYR A 6 25.57 26.76 -2.59
C TYR A 6 24.97 26.30 -1.24
N PRO A 7 23.87 26.92 -0.75
CA PRO A 7 23.39 26.69 0.62
C PRO A 7 23.03 25.23 0.89
N LEU A 8 23.41 24.71 2.06
CA LEU A 8 23.22 23.30 2.45
C LEU A 8 21.77 22.85 2.29
N GLU A 9 20.82 23.68 2.73
CA GLU A 9 19.39 23.39 2.68
C GLU A 9 18.80 23.36 1.26
N LYS A 10 19.50 23.94 0.28
CA LYS A 10 19.06 23.97 -1.13
C LYS A 10 19.65 22.82 -1.95
N ARG A 11 20.59 22.03 -1.40
CA ARG A 11 21.26 20.96 -2.15
C ARG A 11 20.37 19.77 -2.51
N ILE A 12 19.19 19.65 -1.90
CA ILE A 12 18.26 18.54 -2.13
C ILE A 12 17.14 19.02 -3.06
N PHE A 13 16.88 18.25 -4.11
CA PHE A 13 15.81 18.46 -5.08
C PHE A 13 14.82 17.32 -4.97
N HIS A 14 13.58 17.63 -4.60
CA HIS A 14 12.52 16.63 -4.39
C HIS A 14 11.67 16.55 -5.66
N LEU A 15 11.90 15.51 -6.48
CA LEU A 15 11.34 15.43 -7.84
C LEU A 15 10.06 14.58 -7.94
N ASP A 16 9.81 13.75 -6.93
CA ASP A 16 8.62 12.92 -6.80
C ASP A 16 8.50 12.44 -5.36
N GLU A 17 7.37 11.82 -4.99
CA GLU A 17 7.09 11.40 -3.60
C GLU A 17 8.19 10.58 -2.93
N GLU A 18 8.91 9.79 -3.72
CA GLU A 18 10.02 8.94 -3.28
C GLU A 18 11.24 9.12 -4.19
N CYS A 19 11.49 10.32 -4.72
CA CYS A 19 12.64 10.60 -5.59
C CYS A 19 13.35 11.90 -5.21
N TYR A 20 14.63 11.78 -4.88
CA TYR A 20 15.50 12.89 -4.51
C TYR A 20 16.74 12.92 -5.40
N VAL A 21 17.11 14.11 -5.84
CA VAL A 21 18.42 14.39 -6.45
C VAL A 21 19.16 15.34 -5.53
N ILE A 22 20.42 15.04 -5.21
CA ILE A 22 21.21 15.79 -4.22
C ILE A 22 22.51 16.24 -4.88
N TYR A 23 22.80 17.54 -4.81
CA TYR A 23 24.01 18.13 -5.34
C TYR A 23 25.19 17.95 -4.36
N LEU A 24 26.18 17.16 -4.78
CA LEU A 24 27.40 16.86 -4.03
C LEU A 24 28.62 17.65 -4.51
N GLY A 25 28.47 18.45 -5.56
CA GLY A 25 29.59 19.19 -6.12
C GLY A 25 30.12 20.23 -5.13
N SER A 26 31.44 20.32 -5.11
CA SER A 26 32.23 21.37 -4.45
C SER A 26 32.76 22.37 -5.47
N HIS A 27 32.86 21.97 -6.75
CA HIS A 27 33.36 22.79 -7.82
C HIS A 27 32.43 22.73 -9.05
N PRO A 28 32.31 23.83 -9.83
CA PRO A 28 31.53 23.86 -11.08
C PRO A 28 31.91 22.81 -12.13
N ASP A 29 33.17 22.37 -12.10
CA ASP A 29 33.75 21.43 -13.07
C ASP A 29 33.64 19.97 -12.62
N ASP A 30 33.02 19.71 -11.46
CA ASP A 30 32.85 18.37 -10.93
C ASP A 30 32.09 17.49 -11.92
N TYR A 31 32.66 16.32 -12.19
CA TYR A 31 32.06 15.36 -13.10
C TYR A 31 30.81 14.75 -12.47
N LYS A 32 29.66 14.89 -13.16
CA LYS A 32 28.35 14.34 -12.76
C LYS A 32 28.08 14.49 -11.24
N PRO A 33 27.96 15.73 -10.73
CA PRO A 33 28.06 16.04 -9.30
C PRO A 33 26.79 15.71 -8.50
N PHE A 34 25.87 14.92 -9.06
CA PHE A 34 24.60 14.61 -8.42
C PHE A 34 24.54 13.16 -7.96
N LEU A 35 23.89 12.99 -6.82
CA LEU A 35 23.46 11.71 -6.26
C LEU A 35 21.94 11.61 -6.37
N ARG A 36 21.41 10.42 -6.69
CA ARG A 36 19.97 10.15 -6.72
C ARG A 36 19.59 9.11 -5.67
N ILE A 37 18.45 9.31 -5.02
CA ILE A 37 17.76 8.32 -4.19
C ILE A 37 16.35 8.14 -4.75
N GLY A 38 16.02 6.92 -5.16
CA GLY A 38 14.71 6.56 -5.74
C GLY A 38 14.57 6.85 -7.23
N ASN A 39 13.31 6.87 -7.72
CA ASN A 39 12.98 6.93 -9.15
C ASN A 39 11.79 7.85 -9.42
N SER A 40 11.75 8.45 -10.60
CA SER A 40 10.63 9.28 -11.04
C SER A 40 10.47 9.26 -12.55
N LYS A 41 9.20 9.27 -13.00
CA LYS A 41 8.84 9.48 -14.42
C LYS A 41 9.12 10.92 -14.91
N TYR A 42 9.44 11.84 -14.00
CA TYR A 42 9.71 13.25 -14.29
C TYR A 42 11.20 13.55 -14.48
N LEU A 43 12.08 12.57 -14.28
CA LEU A 43 13.51 12.73 -14.55
C LEU A 43 13.75 12.93 -16.04
N THR A 44 14.39 14.04 -16.40
CA THR A 44 14.73 14.36 -17.78
C THR A 44 16.11 13.85 -18.13
N LYS A 45 16.37 13.57 -19.43
CA LYS A 45 17.69 13.18 -19.91
C LYS A 45 18.80 14.14 -19.44
N ASN A 46 18.54 15.46 -19.51
CA ASN A 46 19.47 16.48 -19.03
C ASN A 46 19.87 16.29 -17.55
N VAL A 47 18.95 15.87 -16.69
CA VAL A 47 19.26 15.58 -15.28
C VAL A 47 20.02 14.26 -15.16
N ILE A 48 19.56 13.21 -15.86
CA ILE A 48 20.17 11.87 -15.85
C ILE A 48 21.65 11.92 -16.25
N ASP A 49 21.99 12.70 -17.28
CA ASP A 49 23.36 12.85 -17.78
C ASP A 49 24.33 13.41 -16.72
N HIS A 50 23.82 14.04 -15.65
CA HIS A 50 24.62 14.62 -14.57
C HIS A 50 24.60 13.80 -13.27
N ILE A 51 23.91 12.66 -13.22
CA ILE A 51 23.87 11.78 -12.05
C ILE A 51 24.99 10.74 -12.14
N TYR A 52 25.84 10.68 -11.12
CA TYR A 52 26.88 9.64 -11.01
C TYR A 52 26.51 8.55 -10.01
N ASN A 53 26.05 8.95 -8.81
CA ASN A 53 25.75 8.03 -7.72
C ASN A 53 24.25 7.76 -7.65
N VAL A 54 23.84 6.49 -7.71
CA VAL A 54 22.45 6.05 -7.52
C VAL A 54 22.36 5.19 -6.26
N VAL A 55 21.71 5.70 -5.23
CA VAL A 55 21.59 5.00 -3.94
C VAL A 55 20.42 4.02 -3.98
N ILE A 56 20.71 2.75 -3.73
CA ILE A 56 19.71 1.69 -3.58
C ILE A 56 19.48 1.39 -2.11
N THR A 57 18.28 1.73 -1.65
CA THR A 57 17.86 1.58 -0.24
C THR A 57 17.24 0.21 0.02
N GLU A 58 17.31 -0.29 1.26
CA GLU A 58 16.63 -1.54 1.66
C GLU A 58 15.08 -1.45 1.60
N SER A 59 14.52 -0.25 1.72
CA SER A 59 13.08 0.01 1.52
C SER A 59 12.67 0.08 0.04
N CYS A 60 13.65 -0.02 -0.88
CA CYS A 60 13.49 0.25 -2.32
C CYS A 60 12.68 1.54 -2.58
N THR A 61 13.09 2.64 -1.93
CA THR A 61 12.56 3.99 -2.12
C THR A 61 12.35 4.26 -3.62
N GLY A 62 11.16 4.70 -4.01
CA GLY A 62 10.80 4.91 -5.42
C GLY A 62 10.08 3.73 -6.05
N ASN A 63 9.98 3.77 -7.37
CA ASN A 63 9.46 2.68 -8.19
C ASN A 63 10.58 2.10 -9.07
N PRO A 64 11.19 0.96 -8.66
CA PRO A 64 12.27 0.30 -9.41
C PRO A 64 11.97 0.01 -10.89
N ILE A 65 10.69 -0.12 -11.29
CA ILE A 65 10.31 -0.37 -12.69
C ILE A 65 10.69 0.81 -13.59
N LEU A 66 10.84 2.01 -13.03
CA LEU A 66 11.23 3.21 -13.77
C LEU A 66 12.74 3.32 -13.96
N GLU A 67 13.55 2.43 -13.37
CA GLU A 67 15.01 2.49 -13.50
C GLU A 67 15.49 2.55 -14.96
N PRO A 68 14.99 1.72 -15.90
CA PRO A 68 15.42 1.77 -17.30
C PRO A 68 15.19 3.13 -17.99
N GLU A 69 14.23 3.92 -17.50
CA GLU A 69 13.93 5.26 -18.00
C GLU A 69 14.69 6.36 -17.22
N ASN A 70 15.36 5.99 -16.13
CA ASN A 70 16.02 6.90 -15.20
C ASN A 70 17.55 6.81 -15.26
N VAL A 71 18.10 5.98 -16.15
CA VAL A 71 19.53 5.88 -16.43
C VAL A 71 19.78 5.98 -17.93
N ASP A 72 20.96 6.44 -18.33
CA ASP A 72 21.38 6.35 -19.71
C ASP A 72 21.93 4.94 -19.97
N LEU A 73 21.17 4.15 -20.74
CA LEU A 73 21.52 2.77 -21.08
C LEU A 73 22.78 2.67 -21.97
N GLU A 74 23.14 3.76 -22.66
CA GLU A 74 24.36 3.83 -23.48
C GLU A 74 25.60 4.18 -22.64
N ASP A 75 25.40 4.66 -21.40
CA ASP A 75 26.45 5.21 -20.53
C ASP A 75 26.46 4.57 -19.13
N LEU A 76 26.06 3.30 -19.03
CA LEU A 76 25.97 2.57 -17.76
C LEU A 76 27.32 2.42 -17.03
N GLU A 77 28.43 2.43 -17.76
CA GLU A 77 29.79 2.37 -17.20
C GLU A 77 30.14 3.62 -16.38
N ASN A 78 29.45 4.72 -16.63
CA ASN A 78 29.60 6.00 -15.94
C ASN A 78 28.51 6.26 -14.90
N ILE A 79 27.88 5.19 -14.39
CA ILE A 79 26.93 5.21 -13.29
C ILE A 79 27.45 4.27 -12.20
N ARG A 80 27.32 4.71 -10.94
CA ARG A 80 27.69 3.93 -9.76
C ARG A 80 26.48 3.72 -8.87
N TYR A 81 26.16 2.46 -8.58
CA TYR A 81 25.15 2.13 -7.58
C TYR A 81 25.78 2.07 -6.19
N VAL A 82 25.16 2.71 -5.21
CA VAL A 82 25.67 2.82 -3.83
C VAL A 82 24.65 2.22 -2.87
N GLY A 83 25.08 1.36 -1.94
CA GLY A 83 24.16 0.61 -1.09
C GLY A 83 24.75 -0.66 -0.47
N ASP A 84 23.93 -1.35 0.33
CA ASP A 84 24.28 -2.69 0.81
C ASP A 84 24.50 -3.65 -0.37
N LYS A 85 25.58 -4.44 -0.33
CA LYS A 85 26.00 -5.33 -1.42
C LYS A 85 24.91 -6.32 -1.82
N ASN A 86 24.20 -6.90 -0.85
CA ASN A 86 23.13 -7.85 -1.13
C ASN A 86 21.94 -7.15 -1.77
N THR A 87 21.63 -5.93 -1.33
CA THR A 87 20.56 -5.11 -1.86
C THR A 87 20.84 -4.69 -3.31
N ILE A 88 22.05 -4.22 -3.61
CA ILE A 88 22.46 -3.90 -4.98
C ILE A 88 22.43 -5.15 -5.86
N SER A 89 22.97 -6.28 -5.41
CA SER A 89 22.97 -7.53 -6.20
C SER A 89 21.55 -7.92 -6.62
N ARG A 90 20.59 -7.89 -5.69
CA ARG A 90 19.19 -8.18 -5.99
C ARG A 90 18.58 -7.16 -6.96
N PHE A 91 18.94 -5.88 -6.82
CA PHE A 91 18.50 -4.82 -7.72
C PHE A 91 19.04 -5.02 -9.15
N LEU A 92 20.32 -5.33 -9.30
CA LEU A 92 20.92 -5.64 -10.60
C LEU A 92 20.31 -6.91 -11.22
N ASP A 93 20.03 -7.95 -10.42
CA ASP A 93 19.32 -9.14 -10.90
C ASP A 93 17.91 -8.80 -11.40
N PHE A 94 17.20 -7.90 -10.72
CA PHE A 94 15.93 -7.36 -11.18
C PHE A 94 16.06 -6.61 -12.51
N LEU A 95 17.11 -5.80 -12.71
CA LEU A 95 17.31 -5.06 -13.97
C LEU A 95 17.55 -5.96 -15.19
N LYS A 96 18.10 -7.17 -15.00
CA LYS A 96 18.32 -8.13 -16.10
C LYS A 96 17.03 -8.47 -16.84
N GLN A 97 15.87 -8.40 -16.19
CA GLN A 97 14.57 -8.67 -16.82
C GLN A 97 14.20 -7.64 -17.90
N PHE A 98 14.81 -6.44 -17.86
CA PHE A 98 14.64 -5.39 -18.86
C PHE A 98 15.71 -5.44 -19.95
N HIS A 99 16.46 -6.56 -20.03
CA HIS A 99 17.59 -6.74 -20.96
C HIS A 99 18.73 -5.73 -20.77
N ILE A 100 18.90 -5.21 -19.55
CA ILE A 100 20.00 -4.32 -19.19
C ILE A 100 21.24 -5.17 -18.84
N GLU A 101 22.38 -4.89 -19.50
CA GLU A 101 23.65 -5.53 -19.19
C GLU A 101 24.23 -4.98 -17.88
N THR A 102 24.30 -5.83 -16.85
CA THR A 102 24.69 -5.41 -15.50
C THR A 102 26.14 -5.74 -15.13
N LYS A 103 26.91 -6.39 -16.03
CA LYS A 103 28.26 -6.91 -15.72
C LYS A 103 29.29 -5.81 -15.46
N ASN A 104 29.15 -4.66 -16.13
CA ASN A 104 30.12 -3.55 -16.07
C ASN A 104 29.65 -2.40 -15.17
N ILE A 105 28.53 -2.57 -14.47
CA ILE A 105 27.99 -1.52 -13.62
C ILE A 105 28.81 -1.47 -12.32
N ALA A 106 29.43 -0.32 -12.05
CA ALA A 106 30.16 -0.09 -10.82
C ALA A 106 29.20 -0.08 -9.62
N PHE A 107 29.60 -0.72 -8.52
CA PHE A 107 28.87 -0.63 -7.26
C PHE A 107 29.81 -0.59 -6.06
N ASP A 108 29.43 0.19 -5.05
CA ASP A 108 30.18 0.39 -3.82
C ASP A 108 29.24 0.49 -2.61
N GLN A 109 29.78 0.28 -1.41
CA GLN A 109 29.06 0.55 -0.15
C GLN A 109 29.14 2.02 0.26
N GLU A 110 30.13 2.75 -0.27
CA GLU A 110 30.43 4.13 0.09
C GLU A 110 30.49 5.00 -1.17
N ILE A 111 30.32 6.30 -0.99
CA ILE A 111 30.60 7.28 -2.04
C ILE A 111 32.12 7.53 -2.02
N PRO A 112 32.82 7.44 -3.16
CA PRO A 112 34.27 7.64 -3.20
C PRO A 112 34.61 9.04 -2.65
N ALA A 113 35.53 9.08 -1.70
CA ALA A 113 36.03 10.30 -1.10
C ALA A 113 36.98 11.03 -2.08
N HIS A 114 36.43 11.63 -3.12
CA HIS A 114 37.12 12.73 -3.78
C HIS A 114 36.68 14.01 -3.05
N ASP A 115 37.58 14.50 -2.19
CA ASP A 115 37.50 15.75 -1.41
C ASP A 115 36.71 15.80 -0.09
N HIS A 116 36.36 14.66 0.54
CA HIS A 116 35.82 14.56 1.92
C HIS A 116 34.56 15.37 2.27
N ASN A 117 33.98 16.13 1.34
CA ASN A 117 32.85 16.99 1.64
C ASN A 117 31.57 16.18 1.84
N ALA A 118 31.32 15.12 1.06
CA ALA A 118 30.12 14.28 1.20
C ALA A 118 30.42 12.89 1.81
N VAL A 119 29.65 12.48 2.81
CA VAL A 119 29.74 11.13 3.42
C VAL A 119 28.34 10.52 3.57
N LEU A 120 28.15 9.31 3.04
CA LEU A 120 26.91 8.55 3.13
C LEU A 120 27.04 7.47 4.21
N TYR A 121 26.21 7.52 5.24
CA TYR A 121 26.08 6.46 6.23
C TYR A 121 24.87 5.58 5.90
N ILE A 122 25.08 4.27 5.85
CA ILE A 122 24.02 3.26 5.70
C ILE A 122 23.97 2.47 7.00
N TYR A 123 22.82 2.48 7.66
CA TYR A 123 22.61 1.81 8.95
C TYR A 123 21.98 0.42 8.77
N ASP A 124 22.19 -0.47 9.74
CA ASP A 124 21.65 -1.84 9.73
C ASP A 124 20.12 -1.89 9.68
N ASN A 125 19.46 -0.84 10.19
CA ASN A 125 18.01 -0.67 10.17
C ASN A 125 17.47 -0.17 8.81
N GLY A 126 18.34 -0.04 7.80
CA GLY A 126 18.01 0.41 6.46
C GLY A 126 17.91 1.94 6.31
N ASN A 127 18.11 2.72 7.39
CA ASN A 127 18.18 4.18 7.26
C ASN A 127 19.46 4.59 6.53
N ILE A 128 19.39 5.74 5.87
CA ILE A 128 20.51 6.36 5.19
C ILE A 128 20.59 7.82 5.61
N THR A 129 21.79 8.26 5.98
CA THR A 129 22.06 9.66 6.31
C THR A 129 23.20 10.17 5.43
N LEU A 130 23.02 11.35 4.83
CA LEU A 130 24.06 12.02 4.04
C LEU A 130 24.53 13.27 4.78
N LEU A 131 25.84 13.37 4.96
CA LEU A 131 26.51 14.55 5.48
C LEU A 131 27.22 15.27 4.34
N TYR A 132 27.16 16.61 4.35
CA TYR A 132 27.98 17.48 3.53
C TYR A 132 28.73 18.46 4.44
N ASP A 133 30.06 18.55 4.34
CA ASP A 133 30.94 19.32 5.23
C ASP A 133 30.67 19.04 6.72
N LYS A 134 30.52 17.76 7.06
CA LYS A 134 30.14 17.27 8.41
C LYS A 134 28.74 17.68 8.88
N ASN A 135 27.96 18.40 8.08
CA ASN A 135 26.58 18.77 8.38
C ASN A 135 25.61 17.75 7.77
N ARG A 136 24.66 17.23 8.57
CA ARG A 136 23.62 16.33 8.06
C ARG A 136 22.68 17.10 7.15
N ILE A 137 22.64 16.74 5.87
CA ILE A 137 21.73 17.35 4.88
C ILE A 137 20.54 16.46 4.54
N PHE A 138 20.68 15.13 4.65
CA PHE A 138 19.59 14.19 4.32
C PHE A 138 19.49 13.06 5.34
N ASP A 139 18.26 12.66 5.67
CA ASP A 139 17.95 11.48 6.49
C ASP A 139 16.72 10.78 5.90
N LEU A 140 16.90 9.56 5.40
CA LEU A 140 15.86 8.85 4.66
C LEU A 140 14.61 8.62 5.52
N ARG A 141 14.76 8.22 6.77
CA ARG A 141 13.65 7.89 7.65
C ARG A 141 12.85 9.14 8.06
N GLU A 142 13.51 10.27 8.22
CA GLU A 142 12.82 11.56 8.40
C GLU A 142 12.01 11.93 7.14
N ARG A 143 12.59 11.74 5.94
CA ARG A 143 11.92 12.01 4.67
C ARG A 143 10.76 11.05 4.39
N GLU A 144 10.90 9.77 4.68
CA GLU A 144 9.84 8.75 4.53
C GLU A 144 8.53 9.21 5.22
N LYS A 145 8.65 9.74 6.44
CA LYS A 145 7.52 10.28 7.21
C LYS A 145 7.05 11.63 6.68
N LYS A 146 7.96 12.58 6.51
CA LYS A 146 7.61 13.97 6.15
C LYS A 146 7.00 14.07 4.75
N ASP A 147 7.52 13.31 3.80
CA ASP A 147 7.08 13.35 2.41
C ASP A 147 5.95 12.36 2.12
N LEU A 148 5.60 11.52 3.10
CA LEU A 148 4.59 10.47 3.01
C LEU A 148 4.94 9.45 1.90
N HIS A 149 6.11 8.82 2.03
CA HIS A 149 6.46 7.64 1.24
C HIS A 149 5.34 6.60 1.33
N PHE A 150 5.27 5.69 0.36
CA PHE A 150 4.13 4.80 0.16
C PHE A 150 3.66 4.11 1.45
N VAL A 151 4.58 3.57 2.26
CA VAL A 151 4.24 2.87 3.51
C VAL A 151 3.62 3.82 4.54
N GLU A 152 4.19 5.02 4.71
CA GLU A 152 3.69 6.04 5.65
C GLU A 152 2.36 6.63 5.17
N ARG A 153 2.22 6.85 3.86
CA ARG A 153 0.93 7.21 3.24
C ARG A 153 -0.11 6.12 3.41
N ALA A 154 0.25 4.85 3.22
CA ALA A 154 -0.66 3.72 3.41
C ALA A 154 -1.12 3.64 4.87
N ARG A 155 -0.22 3.86 5.84
CA ARG A 155 -0.55 3.99 7.27
C ARG A 155 -1.53 5.13 7.49
N TRP A 156 -1.24 6.33 7.00
CA TRP A 156 -2.13 7.48 7.14
C TRP A 156 -3.53 7.21 6.55
N ILE A 157 -3.61 6.64 5.33
CA ILE A 157 -4.88 6.29 4.69
C ILE A 157 -5.64 5.28 5.56
N LYS A 158 -4.94 4.29 6.12
CA LYS A 158 -5.52 3.28 7.00
C LYS A 158 -6.12 3.90 8.27
N ASP A 159 -5.39 4.82 8.90
CA ASP A 159 -5.83 5.53 10.11
C ASP A 159 -7.08 6.38 9.84
N GLN A 160 -7.18 6.97 8.65
CA GLN A 160 -8.38 7.71 8.22
C GLN A 160 -9.53 6.77 7.82
N LEU A 161 -9.24 5.65 7.15
CA LEU A 161 -10.25 4.67 6.74
C LEU A 161 -10.99 4.11 7.95
N VAL A 162 -10.32 3.92 9.09
CA VAL A 162 -10.95 3.46 10.33
C VAL A 162 -12.04 4.43 10.82
N LYS A 163 -11.91 5.72 10.53
CA LYS A 163 -12.85 6.77 10.88
C LYS A 163 -13.98 6.92 9.86
N ASN A 164 -13.85 6.32 8.67
CA ASN A 164 -14.86 6.42 7.62
C ASN A 164 -16.14 5.65 8.03
N PRO A 165 -17.29 6.33 8.19
CA PRO A 165 -18.54 5.70 8.61
C PRO A 165 -19.13 4.76 7.55
N LEU A 166 -18.67 4.79 6.30
CA LEU A 166 -19.11 3.87 5.25
C LEU A 166 -18.10 2.71 5.02
N ARG A 167 -17.06 2.57 5.84
CA ARG A 167 -16.10 1.47 5.70
C ARG A 167 -16.75 0.10 5.86
N TYR A 168 -16.30 -0.87 5.08
CA TYR A 168 -16.55 -2.27 5.32
C TYR A 168 -15.66 -2.80 6.44
N THR A 169 -16.17 -3.77 7.17
CA THR A 169 -15.49 -4.49 8.25
C THR A 169 -15.08 -5.89 7.76
N GLY A 170 -14.17 -6.56 8.49
CA GLY A 170 -13.74 -7.93 8.18
C GLY A 170 -14.91 -8.90 8.00
N GLN A 171 -15.94 -8.79 8.86
CA GLN A 171 -17.17 -9.58 8.80
C GLN A 171 -17.89 -9.51 7.44
N ASN A 172 -17.79 -8.39 6.72
CA ASN A 172 -18.40 -8.26 5.39
C ASN A 172 -17.70 -9.14 4.33
N PHE A 173 -16.52 -9.68 4.63
CA PHE A 173 -15.69 -10.55 3.79
C PHE A 173 -15.49 -11.96 4.41
N GLU A 174 -16.26 -12.31 5.44
CA GLU A 174 -16.14 -13.62 6.11
C GLU A 174 -16.58 -14.78 5.19
N GLY A 175 -17.68 -14.59 4.47
CA GLY A 175 -18.21 -15.55 3.49
C GLY A 175 -17.36 -15.68 2.24
N THR A 176 -17.80 -16.53 1.30
CA THR A 176 -17.13 -16.70 0.00
C THR A 176 -17.79 -15.78 -1.04
N GLY A 177 -17.00 -15.00 -1.76
CA GLY A 177 -17.55 -14.04 -2.70
C GLY A 177 -16.54 -13.34 -3.59
N PHE A 178 -16.97 -12.24 -4.21
CA PHE A 178 -16.14 -11.40 -5.06
C PHE A 178 -16.52 -9.92 -4.97
N PHE A 179 -15.63 -9.04 -5.43
CA PHE A 179 -15.96 -7.65 -5.75
C PHE A 179 -15.11 -7.17 -6.93
N LEU A 180 -15.46 -6.01 -7.47
CA LEU A 180 -14.79 -5.39 -8.61
C LEU A 180 -14.39 -3.96 -8.26
N ILE A 181 -13.21 -3.55 -8.70
CA ILE A 181 -12.79 -2.14 -8.71
C ILE A 181 -12.12 -1.87 -10.05
N LYS A 182 -12.66 -0.94 -10.83
CA LYS A 182 -12.22 -0.68 -12.22
C LYS A 182 -12.17 -2.02 -13.00
N ASP A 183 -11.05 -2.33 -13.62
CA ASP A 183 -10.83 -3.56 -14.39
C ASP A 183 -10.23 -4.72 -13.56
N SER A 184 -10.15 -4.60 -12.23
CA SER A 184 -9.57 -5.62 -11.35
C SER A 184 -10.65 -6.38 -10.58
N TYR A 185 -10.51 -7.70 -10.56
CA TYR A 185 -11.43 -8.61 -9.87
C TYR A 185 -10.81 -9.07 -8.57
N PHE A 186 -11.64 -9.20 -7.54
CA PHE A 186 -11.20 -9.68 -6.24
C PHE A 186 -12.09 -10.83 -5.82
N LEU A 187 -11.49 -11.93 -5.38
CA LEU A 187 -12.20 -13.01 -4.68
C LEU A 187 -11.90 -12.90 -3.20
N PHE A 188 -12.88 -13.16 -2.35
CA PHE A 188 -12.69 -13.17 -0.90
C PHE A 188 -13.25 -14.42 -0.24
N HIS A 189 -12.61 -14.81 0.85
CA HIS A 189 -13.04 -15.87 1.76
C HIS A 189 -12.34 -15.69 3.11
N ARG A 190 -13.07 -15.76 4.22
CA ARG A 190 -12.51 -15.65 5.59
C ARG A 190 -11.63 -14.42 5.79
N GLU A 191 -12.15 -13.25 5.41
CA GLU A 191 -11.47 -11.95 5.59
C GLU A 191 -10.12 -11.84 4.85
N ARG A 192 -9.92 -12.65 3.82
CA ARG A 192 -8.74 -12.61 2.95
C ARG A 192 -9.17 -12.46 1.51
N CYS A 193 -8.42 -11.66 0.75
CA CYS A 193 -8.70 -11.35 -0.64
C CYS A 193 -7.58 -11.83 -1.57
N ILE A 194 -8.00 -12.34 -2.73
CA ILE A 194 -7.16 -12.62 -3.90
C ILE A 194 -7.45 -11.55 -4.94
N ALA A 195 -6.44 -10.80 -5.34
CA ALA A 195 -6.55 -9.82 -6.41
C ALA A 195 -6.17 -10.43 -7.77
N PHE A 196 -6.98 -10.24 -8.80
CA PHE A 196 -6.68 -10.64 -10.17
C PHE A 196 -6.36 -9.39 -10.99
N GLY A 197 -5.07 -9.07 -11.05
CA GLY A 197 -4.62 -7.71 -11.33
C GLY A 197 -4.74 -6.80 -10.11
N LEU A 198 -4.08 -5.64 -10.16
CA LEU A 198 -4.23 -4.57 -9.19
C LEU A 198 -4.60 -3.29 -9.96
N PRO A 199 -5.60 -2.52 -9.51
CA PRO A 199 -5.91 -1.25 -10.14
C PRO A 199 -4.82 -0.23 -9.81
N ASP A 200 -4.60 0.73 -10.71
CA ASP A 200 -3.65 1.84 -10.44
C ASP A 200 -3.98 2.52 -9.12
N HIS A 201 -2.94 2.75 -8.30
CA HIS A 201 -3.08 3.28 -6.96
C HIS A 201 -4.03 2.39 -6.14
N TYR A 202 -3.75 1.08 -6.10
CA TYR A 202 -4.69 0.10 -5.56
C TYR A 202 -5.11 0.42 -4.13
N PHE A 203 -4.17 0.88 -3.30
CA PHE A 203 -4.40 1.18 -1.89
C PHE A 203 -5.43 2.31 -1.72
N GLN A 204 -5.25 3.40 -2.46
CA GLN A 204 -6.17 4.55 -2.49
C GLN A 204 -7.53 4.15 -3.08
N SER A 205 -7.51 3.35 -4.16
CA SER A 205 -8.72 2.93 -4.87
C SER A 205 -9.61 2.09 -3.96
N LEU A 206 -9.07 1.05 -3.31
CA LEU A 206 -9.79 0.20 -2.34
C LEU A 206 -10.30 1.01 -1.16
N ALA A 207 -9.42 1.80 -0.53
CA ALA A 207 -9.80 2.61 0.62
C ALA A 207 -10.93 3.59 0.27
N GLY A 208 -10.89 4.20 -0.92
CA GLY A 208 -11.94 5.10 -1.42
C GLY A 208 -13.32 4.45 -1.55
N PHE A 209 -13.39 3.13 -1.72
CA PHE A 209 -14.63 2.33 -1.67
C PHE A 209 -14.91 1.75 -0.27
N GLY A 210 -14.26 2.28 0.78
CA GLY A 210 -14.43 1.78 2.15
C GLY A 210 -13.84 0.38 2.38
N ILE A 211 -13.12 -0.20 1.41
CA ILE A 211 -12.54 -1.54 1.49
C ILE A 211 -11.13 -1.43 2.05
N ASP A 212 -10.83 -2.26 3.04
CA ASP A 212 -9.50 -2.36 3.61
C ASP A 212 -8.50 -2.98 2.62
N PRO A 213 -7.49 -2.23 2.13
CA PRO A 213 -6.53 -2.77 1.17
C PRO A 213 -5.63 -3.87 1.76
N ASP A 214 -5.47 -3.91 3.08
CA ASP A 214 -4.61 -4.90 3.74
C ASP A 214 -5.20 -6.32 3.69
N LEU A 215 -6.50 -6.47 3.36
CA LEU A 215 -7.15 -7.77 3.15
C LEU A 215 -6.53 -8.59 2.00
N ILE A 216 -5.83 -7.94 1.05
CA ILE A 216 -5.18 -8.63 -0.06
C ILE A 216 -4.03 -9.47 0.47
N SER A 217 -4.15 -10.79 0.42
CA SER A 217 -3.10 -11.73 0.83
C SER A 217 -2.50 -12.49 -0.34
N ALA A 218 -3.19 -12.50 -1.49
CA ALA A 218 -2.68 -13.06 -2.72
C ALA A 218 -2.99 -12.20 -3.94
N VAL A 219 -2.19 -12.37 -4.99
CA VAL A 219 -2.37 -11.68 -6.26
C VAL A 219 -2.05 -12.60 -7.45
N ALA A 220 -2.86 -12.54 -8.50
CA ALA A 220 -2.64 -13.19 -9.78
C ALA A 220 -2.25 -12.14 -10.83
N VAL A 221 -0.97 -12.11 -11.22
CA VAL A 221 -0.36 -11.12 -12.13
C VAL A 221 0.77 -11.76 -12.95
N ASP A 222 1.05 -11.19 -14.12
CA ASP A 222 2.08 -11.71 -15.04
C ASP A 222 3.29 -10.83 -15.26
N ARG A 223 3.23 -9.63 -14.72
CA ARG A 223 4.23 -8.60 -14.95
C ARG A 223 4.44 -7.87 -13.65
N ALA A 224 5.69 -7.47 -13.42
CA ALA A 224 5.98 -6.53 -12.36
C ALA A 224 5.28 -5.20 -12.69
N SER A 225 4.59 -4.64 -11.71
CA SER A 225 3.94 -3.32 -11.81
C SER A 225 4.26 -2.51 -10.56
N GLY A 226 4.11 -1.18 -10.64
CA GLY A 226 4.33 -0.30 -9.48
C GLY A 226 3.44 -0.70 -8.31
N ASP A 227 2.18 -1.03 -8.57
CA ASP A 227 1.22 -1.48 -7.56
C ASP A 227 1.61 -2.83 -6.93
N LEU A 228 2.19 -3.77 -7.70
CA LEU A 228 2.71 -5.01 -7.13
C LEU A 228 3.90 -4.75 -6.19
N LEU A 229 4.82 -3.87 -6.58
CA LEU A 229 5.96 -3.50 -5.73
C LEU A 229 5.48 -2.78 -4.46
N GLN A 230 4.46 -1.92 -4.57
CA GLN A 230 3.82 -1.29 -3.43
C GLN A 230 3.12 -2.30 -2.51
N LEU A 231 2.42 -3.30 -3.06
CA LEU A 231 1.86 -4.40 -2.27
C LEU A 231 2.96 -5.18 -1.54
N ALA A 232 4.07 -5.49 -2.21
CA ALA A 232 5.22 -6.16 -1.61
C ALA A 232 5.85 -5.30 -0.48
N LYS A 233 6.03 -3.98 -0.68
CA LYS A 233 6.45 -3.03 0.35
C LYS A 233 5.52 -3.07 1.56
N ARG A 234 4.19 -3.02 1.33
CA ARG A 234 3.19 -3.06 2.40
C ARG A 234 3.23 -4.36 3.19
N LYS A 235 3.31 -5.50 2.51
CA LYS A 235 3.35 -6.83 3.15
C LYS A 235 4.64 -7.05 3.93
N LYS A 236 5.80 -6.58 3.42
CA LYS A 236 7.06 -6.53 4.18
C LYS A 236 6.87 -5.74 5.47
N PHE A 237 6.32 -4.52 5.38
CA PHE A 237 6.09 -3.65 6.54
C PHE A 237 5.17 -4.28 7.60
N LEU A 238 4.09 -4.95 7.16
CA LEU A 238 3.16 -5.67 8.05
C LEU A 238 3.69 -7.02 8.55
N LYS A 239 4.87 -7.47 8.08
CA LYS A 239 5.45 -8.80 8.34
C LYS A 239 4.50 -9.94 7.94
N GLU A 240 3.73 -9.74 6.87
CA GLU A 240 2.80 -10.72 6.35
C GLU A 240 3.34 -11.44 5.11
N ASN A 241 2.80 -12.64 4.86
CA ASN A 241 3.13 -13.41 3.66
C ASN A 241 2.36 -12.89 2.43
N LEU A 242 2.98 -12.96 1.25
CA LEU A 242 2.33 -12.67 -0.03
C LEU A 242 2.36 -13.90 -0.95
N SER A 243 1.20 -14.37 -1.39
CA SER A 243 1.10 -15.43 -2.40
C SER A 243 0.88 -14.85 -3.80
N VAL A 244 1.71 -15.24 -4.77
CA VAL A 244 1.64 -14.73 -6.13
C VAL A 244 1.44 -15.87 -7.11
N LEU A 245 0.39 -15.78 -7.93
CA LEU A 245 0.13 -16.67 -9.05
C LEU A 245 0.53 -15.97 -10.36
N THR A 246 1.29 -16.65 -11.21
CA THR A 246 1.78 -16.07 -12.46
C THR A 246 2.04 -17.11 -13.54
N ASN A 247 2.11 -16.71 -14.81
CA ASN A 247 2.74 -17.54 -15.85
C ASN A 247 4.20 -17.18 -16.11
N ASN A 248 4.67 -16.05 -15.58
CA ASN A 248 6.00 -15.54 -15.83
C ASN A 248 6.78 -15.41 -14.52
N SER A 249 7.26 -16.56 -14.03
CA SER A 249 7.80 -16.65 -12.67
C SER A 249 9.08 -15.88 -12.46
N GLU A 250 10.01 -15.90 -13.42
CA GLU A 250 11.35 -15.36 -13.21
C GLU A 250 11.38 -13.83 -13.02
N PRO A 251 10.77 -13.00 -13.90
CA PRO A 251 10.70 -11.54 -13.70
C PRO A 251 10.02 -11.17 -12.38
N LEU A 252 8.91 -11.82 -12.05
CA LEU A 252 8.21 -11.57 -10.78
C LEU A 252 8.99 -12.04 -9.56
N GLN A 253 9.71 -13.16 -9.66
CA GLN A 253 10.57 -13.63 -8.59
C GLN A 253 11.67 -12.60 -8.30
N ASN A 254 12.31 -12.06 -9.35
CA ASN A 254 13.33 -11.02 -9.19
C ASN A 254 12.73 -9.74 -8.60
N ALA A 255 11.54 -9.34 -9.03
CA ALA A 255 10.81 -8.19 -8.49
C ALA A 255 10.48 -8.34 -6.99
N LEU A 256 9.97 -9.49 -6.56
CA LEU A 256 9.61 -9.75 -5.16
C LEU A 256 10.84 -9.96 -4.27
N ARG A 257 11.93 -10.49 -4.84
CA ARG A 257 13.22 -10.66 -4.14
C ARG A 257 13.81 -9.34 -3.68
N LEU A 258 13.51 -8.21 -4.33
CA LEU A 258 13.90 -6.88 -3.86
C LEU A 258 13.57 -6.65 -2.38
N PHE A 259 12.44 -7.21 -1.92
CA PHE A 259 11.93 -7.05 -0.55
C PHE A 259 12.29 -8.22 0.39
N SER A 260 12.99 -9.24 -0.11
CA SER A 260 13.30 -10.48 0.59
C SER A 260 14.77 -10.50 1.03
N THR A 261 15.09 -9.77 2.10
CA THR A 261 16.48 -9.51 2.52
C THR A 261 17.12 -10.61 3.36
N GLY A 262 16.41 -11.71 3.66
CA GLY A 262 16.88 -12.78 4.56
C GLY A 262 16.91 -12.38 6.03
N LYS A 263 16.63 -11.10 6.36
CA LYS A 263 16.42 -10.61 7.73
C LYS A 263 15.04 -11.03 8.26
N PRO A 264 14.81 -11.04 9.59
CA PRO A 264 13.51 -11.35 10.18
C PRO A 264 12.35 -10.51 9.63
N ASP A 265 12.62 -9.25 9.27
CA ASP A 265 11.64 -8.29 8.74
C ASP A 265 11.54 -8.32 7.19
N SER A 266 12.02 -9.39 6.56
CA SER A 266 11.94 -9.55 5.11
C SER A 266 10.57 -10.04 4.65
N LEU A 267 10.20 -9.70 3.42
CA LEU A 267 8.99 -10.22 2.79
C LEU A 267 9.11 -11.74 2.64
N LYS A 268 8.15 -12.47 3.19
CA LYS A 268 7.94 -13.88 2.89
C LYS A 268 6.94 -13.97 1.75
N PHE A 269 7.32 -14.60 0.64
CA PHE A 269 6.42 -14.77 -0.49
C PHE A 269 6.48 -16.18 -1.07
N SER A 270 5.36 -16.61 -1.65
CA SER A 270 5.25 -17.89 -2.36
C SER A 270 4.83 -17.60 -3.80
N LEU A 271 5.60 -18.12 -4.77
CA LEU A 271 5.30 -17.98 -6.18
C LEU A 271 4.79 -19.31 -6.73
N SER A 272 3.61 -19.31 -7.34
CA SER A 272 3.03 -20.47 -8.01
C SER A 272 2.87 -20.18 -9.50
N THR A 273 3.23 -21.15 -10.32
CA THR A 273 2.96 -21.10 -11.77
C THR A 273 1.68 -21.89 -12.09
N SER A 274 0.73 -21.25 -12.77
CA SER A 274 -0.44 -21.94 -13.33
C SER A 274 -0.21 -22.26 -14.80
N SER A 275 -0.52 -23.48 -15.22
CA SER A 275 -0.71 -23.79 -16.64
C SER A 275 -2.21 -23.79 -16.98
N GLU A 276 -2.55 -23.86 -18.26
CA GLU A 276 -3.94 -24.05 -18.68
C GLU A 276 -4.53 -25.38 -18.22
N THR A 277 -3.68 -26.38 -18.01
CA THR A 277 -4.07 -27.75 -17.65
C THR A 277 -4.12 -28.00 -16.15
N THR A 278 -3.32 -27.28 -15.36
CA THR A 278 -3.16 -27.54 -13.92
C THR A 278 -3.65 -26.37 -13.09
N GLY A 279 -4.63 -26.63 -12.22
CA GLY A 279 -5.08 -25.66 -11.23
C GLY A 279 -4.08 -25.57 -10.09
N LYS A 280 -3.90 -24.36 -9.55
CA LYS A 280 -3.11 -24.12 -8.35
C LYS A 280 -4.02 -23.59 -7.25
N MET A 281 -3.80 -24.10 -6.04
CA MET A 281 -4.48 -23.58 -4.86
C MET A 281 -3.87 -22.22 -4.51
N LEU A 282 -4.71 -21.19 -4.46
CA LEU A 282 -4.38 -19.85 -4.03
C LEU A 282 -5.35 -19.50 -2.91
N HIS A 283 -4.86 -19.51 -1.66
CA HIS A 283 -5.71 -19.60 -0.47
C HIS A 283 -6.72 -20.75 -0.55
N SER A 284 -8.02 -20.49 -0.45
CA SER A 284 -9.06 -21.52 -0.51
C SER A 284 -9.58 -21.81 -1.91
N PHE A 285 -9.12 -21.06 -2.92
CA PHE A 285 -9.57 -21.19 -4.30
C PHE A 285 -8.59 -22.03 -5.12
N THR A 286 -9.10 -22.92 -5.97
CA THR A 286 -8.29 -23.53 -7.02
C THR A 286 -8.40 -22.67 -8.27
N VAL A 287 -7.29 -22.03 -8.66
CA VAL A 287 -7.23 -21.11 -9.78
C VAL A 287 -6.50 -21.78 -10.95
N LYS A 288 -7.17 -21.82 -12.10
CA LYS A 288 -6.64 -22.20 -13.40
C LYS A 288 -6.59 -20.97 -14.28
N ARG A 289 -5.61 -20.89 -15.16
CA ARG A 289 -5.56 -19.81 -16.15
C ARG A 289 -6.07 -20.29 -17.50
N MET A 290 -6.76 -19.42 -18.23
CA MET A 290 -7.20 -19.68 -19.60
C MET A 290 -6.98 -18.42 -20.46
N GLY A 291 -5.85 -18.35 -21.16
CA GLY A 291 -5.44 -17.15 -21.89
C GLY A 291 -5.33 -15.91 -20.99
N PRO A 292 -6.07 -14.81 -21.27
CA PRO A 292 -6.11 -13.61 -20.41
C PRO A 292 -7.10 -13.72 -19.25
N SER A 293 -7.90 -14.78 -19.19
CA SER A 293 -8.91 -15.00 -18.15
C SER A 293 -8.41 -16.01 -17.11
N TYR A 294 -9.05 -16.03 -15.95
CA TYR A 294 -8.85 -17.03 -14.90
C TYR A 294 -10.14 -17.81 -14.68
N ILE A 295 -10.02 -19.08 -14.31
CA ILE A 295 -11.09 -19.89 -13.77
C ILE A 295 -10.76 -20.20 -12.32
N ALA A 296 -11.60 -19.73 -11.41
CA ALA A 296 -11.50 -20.04 -10.00
C ALA A 296 -12.63 -20.99 -9.59
N THR A 297 -12.27 -22.05 -8.85
CA THR A 297 -13.24 -22.95 -8.20
C THR A 297 -13.05 -22.91 -6.69
N HIS A 298 -14.14 -23.07 -5.97
CA HIS A 298 -14.16 -23.12 -4.50
C HIS A 298 -15.15 -24.19 -4.06
N ARG A 299 -14.87 -24.87 -2.95
CA ARG A 299 -15.75 -25.94 -2.44
C ARG A 299 -17.16 -25.47 -2.08
N ASP A 300 -17.29 -24.22 -1.65
CA ASP A 300 -18.57 -23.62 -1.24
C ASP A 300 -19.33 -22.99 -2.44
N ILE A 301 -18.76 -23.02 -3.65
CA ILE A 301 -19.39 -22.46 -4.86
C ILE A 301 -19.67 -23.61 -5.83
N PRO A 302 -20.93 -23.85 -6.23
CA PRO A 302 -21.31 -25.02 -7.01
C PRO A 302 -20.87 -24.96 -8.47
N ILE A 303 -20.44 -23.78 -8.95
CA ILE A 303 -20.04 -23.55 -10.33
C ILE A 303 -18.70 -22.79 -10.40
N PRO A 304 -17.87 -23.04 -11.43
CA PRO A 304 -16.64 -22.28 -11.64
C PRO A 304 -16.92 -20.80 -11.93
N MET A 305 -16.02 -19.93 -11.45
CA MET A 305 -16.01 -18.50 -11.73
C MET A 305 -14.98 -18.17 -12.79
N VAL A 306 -15.42 -17.56 -13.90
CA VAL A 306 -14.57 -17.05 -14.97
C VAL A 306 -14.33 -15.56 -14.73
N LEU A 307 -13.08 -15.18 -14.56
CA LEU A 307 -12.64 -13.81 -14.32
C LEU A 307 -11.92 -13.30 -15.58
N GLY A 308 -12.50 -12.31 -16.28
CA GLY A 308 -11.88 -11.72 -17.46
C GLY A 308 -12.80 -11.56 -18.66
N THR A 309 -12.23 -11.11 -19.78
CA THR A 309 -12.99 -10.70 -20.98
C THR A 309 -13.40 -11.84 -21.90
N ARG A 310 -12.60 -12.92 -21.93
CA ARG A 310 -12.89 -14.05 -22.80
C ARG A 310 -13.70 -15.06 -22.02
N THR A 311 -14.94 -15.24 -22.45
CA THR A 311 -15.77 -16.38 -22.07
C THR A 311 -15.21 -17.62 -22.78
N PRO A 312 -14.65 -18.60 -22.05
CA PRO A 312 -14.23 -19.83 -22.68
C PRO A 312 -15.47 -20.53 -23.28
N SER A 313 -15.27 -21.36 -24.30
CA SER A 313 -16.30 -22.22 -24.86
C SER A 313 -16.64 -23.36 -23.89
N LEU A 314 -17.03 -23.02 -22.66
CA LEU A 314 -17.42 -23.98 -21.65
C LEU A 314 -18.83 -24.47 -22.00
N GLN A 315 -18.97 -25.79 -22.06
CA GLN A 315 -20.28 -26.43 -22.13
C GLN A 315 -21.01 -26.34 -20.78
N GLU A 316 -20.28 -26.10 -19.70
CA GLU A 316 -20.76 -26.05 -18.32
C GLU A 316 -21.23 -24.65 -17.91
N ARG A 317 -22.14 -24.60 -16.92
CA ARG A 317 -22.57 -23.36 -16.27
C ARG A 317 -21.38 -22.74 -15.55
N CYS A 318 -21.08 -21.47 -15.85
CA CYS A 318 -20.06 -20.70 -15.14
C CYS A 318 -20.60 -19.32 -14.74
N LEU A 319 -20.02 -18.76 -13.67
CA LEU A 319 -20.21 -17.39 -13.26
C LEU A 319 -19.18 -16.52 -14.00
N ILE A 320 -19.61 -15.67 -14.92
CA ILE A 320 -18.70 -14.83 -15.71
C ILE A 320 -18.70 -13.43 -15.09
N LEU A 321 -17.53 -13.03 -14.58
CA LEU A 321 -17.23 -11.65 -14.22
C LEU A 321 -16.52 -11.01 -15.41
N GLY A 322 -17.31 -10.40 -16.29
CA GLY A 322 -16.84 -9.76 -17.52
C GLY A 322 -16.73 -8.24 -17.40
N MET A 323 -16.06 -7.63 -18.37
CA MET A 323 -16.01 -6.16 -18.50
C MET A 323 -17.42 -5.58 -18.65
N LYS A 324 -17.59 -4.33 -18.18
CA LYS A 324 -18.84 -3.53 -18.15
C LYS A 324 -19.71 -3.67 -16.91
N ASN A 325 -19.15 -4.05 -15.77
CA ASN A 325 -19.87 -4.07 -14.49
C ASN A 325 -21.13 -4.95 -14.57
N ARG A 326 -20.99 -6.13 -15.19
CA ARG A 326 -22.05 -7.13 -15.29
C ARG A 326 -21.55 -8.49 -14.86
N ILE A 327 -22.44 -9.21 -14.20
CA ILE A 327 -22.27 -10.62 -13.90
C ILE A 327 -23.22 -11.43 -14.75
N SER A 328 -22.71 -12.53 -15.28
CA SER A 328 -23.49 -13.40 -16.14
C SER A 328 -23.45 -14.84 -15.65
N ILE A 329 -24.59 -15.52 -15.68
CA ILE A 329 -24.68 -16.97 -15.47
C ILE A 329 -25.36 -17.61 -16.67
N GLY A 330 -24.73 -18.65 -17.23
CA GLY A 330 -25.41 -19.55 -18.15
C GLY A 330 -24.48 -20.48 -18.92
N PRO A 331 -25.01 -21.55 -19.52
CA PRO A 331 -24.42 -22.10 -20.74
C PRO A 331 -24.61 -21.05 -21.86
N LEU A 332 -23.61 -20.86 -22.74
CA LEU A 332 -23.45 -19.80 -23.77
C LEU A 332 -24.68 -19.31 -24.57
N LYS A 333 -25.86 -19.95 -24.51
CA LYS A 333 -27.07 -19.61 -25.29
C LYS A 333 -28.20 -18.91 -24.52
N LYS A 334 -28.20 -18.89 -23.18
CA LYS A 334 -29.18 -18.16 -22.36
C LYS A 334 -28.47 -17.51 -21.18
N GLU A 335 -27.67 -16.50 -21.50
CA GLU A 335 -26.91 -15.72 -20.52
C GLU A 335 -27.86 -14.81 -19.74
N ILE A 336 -28.06 -15.09 -18.45
CA ILE A 336 -28.72 -14.13 -17.55
C ILE A 336 -27.63 -13.18 -17.11
N SER A 337 -27.72 -11.92 -17.54
CA SER A 337 -26.73 -10.89 -17.22
C SER A 337 -27.34 -9.81 -16.35
N MET A 338 -26.74 -9.53 -15.20
CA MET A 338 -27.18 -8.51 -14.26
C MET A 338 -26.09 -7.46 -14.04
N PRO A 339 -26.44 -6.17 -13.91
CA PRO A 339 -25.47 -5.16 -13.52
C PRO A 339 -25.01 -5.38 -12.07
N ILE A 340 -23.72 -5.19 -11.84
CA ILE A 340 -23.08 -5.11 -10.52
C ILE A 340 -22.44 -3.72 -10.38
N ALA A 341 -22.20 -3.27 -9.16
CA ALA A 341 -21.53 -2.00 -8.91
C ALA A 341 -20.12 -2.24 -8.36
N GLU A 342 -19.23 -1.30 -8.64
CA GLU A 342 -17.86 -1.33 -8.13
C GLU A 342 -17.84 -1.10 -6.62
N GLY A 343 -16.86 -1.70 -5.95
CA GLY A 343 -16.65 -1.55 -4.51
C GLY A 343 -17.68 -2.23 -3.61
N ILE A 344 -18.67 -2.94 -4.16
CA ILE A 344 -19.62 -3.73 -3.36
C ILE A 344 -19.12 -5.17 -3.22
N PRO A 345 -18.99 -5.72 -1.99
CA PRO A 345 -18.76 -7.14 -1.77
C PRO A 345 -20.01 -7.95 -2.11
N TYR A 346 -19.84 -8.94 -2.99
CA TYR A 346 -20.87 -9.89 -3.40
C TYR A 346 -20.60 -11.26 -2.78
N THR A 347 -21.37 -11.65 -1.77
CA THR A 347 -21.32 -12.99 -1.16
C THR A 347 -22.12 -13.97 -2.00
N ILE A 348 -21.53 -15.11 -2.35
CA ILE A 348 -22.22 -16.18 -3.08
C ILE A 348 -22.92 -17.12 -2.10
N LEU A 349 -24.19 -17.41 -2.35
CA LEU A 349 -25.03 -18.29 -1.57
C LEU A 349 -25.65 -19.36 -2.49
N VAL A 350 -25.70 -20.60 -2.01
CA VAL A 350 -26.22 -21.75 -2.77
C VAL A 350 -27.68 -22.04 -2.42
N ASP A 351 -28.04 -21.83 -1.17
CA ASP A 351 -29.41 -22.03 -0.71
C ASP A 351 -30.29 -20.86 -1.14
N PRO A 352 -31.50 -21.11 -1.65
CA PRO A 352 -32.42 -20.04 -2.03
C PRO A 352 -32.77 -19.16 -0.83
N PRO A 353 -33.01 -17.85 -1.05
CA PRO A 353 -33.43 -16.97 0.03
C PRO A 353 -34.80 -17.43 0.56
N ASP A 354 -35.01 -17.31 1.88
CA ASP A 354 -36.32 -17.49 2.50
C ASP A 354 -37.26 -16.39 2.00
N GLU A 355 -38.20 -16.78 1.12
CA GLU A 355 -39.09 -15.83 0.46
C GLU A 355 -39.91 -14.98 1.40
N SER A 356 -40.31 -15.55 2.54
CA SER A 356 -41.08 -14.83 3.55
C SER A 356 -40.28 -13.67 4.15
N LYS A 357 -38.94 -13.76 4.08
CA LYS A 357 -38.02 -12.76 4.61
C LYS A 357 -37.49 -11.81 3.55
N ILE A 358 -37.65 -12.09 2.24
CA ILE A 358 -37.02 -11.26 1.20
C ILE A 358 -37.49 -9.81 1.27
N GLY A 359 -38.80 -9.64 1.45
CA GLY A 359 -39.43 -8.32 1.56
C GLY A 359 -38.86 -7.52 2.73
N GLU A 360 -38.78 -8.14 3.91
CA GLU A 360 -38.35 -7.48 5.15
C GLU A 360 -36.81 -7.32 5.22
N GLU A 361 -36.06 -8.40 4.99
CA GLU A 361 -34.61 -8.48 5.19
C GLU A 361 -33.81 -7.68 4.15
N TYR A 362 -34.27 -7.67 2.89
CA TYR A 362 -33.57 -6.97 1.81
C TYR A 362 -34.23 -5.66 1.48
N ILE A 363 -35.51 -5.66 1.10
CA ILE A 363 -36.12 -4.43 0.59
C ILE A 363 -36.43 -3.46 1.74
N ALA A 364 -37.19 -3.85 2.76
CA ALA A 364 -37.53 -2.94 3.86
C ALA A 364 -36.28 -2.44 4.60
N SER A 365 -35.27 -3.30 4.77
CA SER A 365 -33.96 -2.93 5.31
C SER A 365 -33.26 -1.83 4.48
N LEU A 366 -33.22 -1.96 3.14
CA LEU A 366 -32.70 -0.90 2.27
C LEU A 366 -33.52 0.39 2.38
N LEU A 367 -34.85 0.30 2.39
CA LEU A 367 -35.72 1.47 2.52
C LEU A 367 -35.47 2.21 3.83
N SER A 368 -35.33 1.47 4.93
CA SER A 368 -35.04 2.03 6.25
C SER A 368 -33.64 2.65 6.31
N ALA A 369 -32.63 2.01 5.72
CA ALA A 369 -31.25 2.49 5.77
C ALA A 369 -31.04 3.75 4.91
N PHE A 370 -31.83 3.93 3.84
CA PHE A 370 -31.64 4.99 2.86
C PHE A 370 -32.79 5.99 2.75
N GLN A 371 -33.73 6.01 3.70
CA GLN A 371 -34.93 6.86 3.63
C GLN A 371 -34.64 8.34 3.31
N ASP A 372 -33.52 8.88 3.83
CA ASP A 372 -33.14 10.29 3.69
C ASP A 372 -32.50 10.62 2.32
N PHE A 373 -32.25 9.61 1.48
CA PHE A 373 -31.55 9.76 0.20
C PHE A 373 -32.48 9.80 -1.00
N PHE A 374 -33.76 9.49 -0.81
CA PHE A 374 -34.72 9.42 -1.89
C PHE A 374 -35.34 10.79 -2.14
N THR A 375 -35.43 11.18 -3.41
CA THR A 375 -36.22 12.35 -3.81
C THR A 375 -37.70 12.14 -3.48
N PRO A 376 -38.54 13.20 -3.44
CA PRO A 376 -39.98 13.04 -3.21
C PRO A 376 -40.68 12.12 -4.23
N GLU A 377 -40.24 12.14 -5.50
CA GLU A 377 -40.74 11.24 -6.54
C GLU A 377 -40.37 9.78 -6.25
N GLU A 378 -39.11 9.53 -5.87
CA GLU A 378 -38.64 8.20 -5.51
C GLU A 378 -39.34 7.70 -4.26
N SER A 379 -39.47 8.54 -3.22
CA SER A 379 -40.20 8.23 -1.98
C SER A 379 -41.65 7.82 -2.25
N SER A 380 -42.31 8.45 -3.23
CA SER A 380 -43.65 8.06 -3.66
C SER A 380 -43.67 6.65 -4.27
N LEU A 381 -42.68 6.31 -5.10
CA LEU A 381 -42.51 4.95 -5.61
C LEU A 381 -42.22 3.94 -4.50
N LEU A 382 -41.41 4.31 -3.51
CA LEU A 382 -41.06 3.42 -2.39
C LEU A 382 -42.27 3.03 -1.55
N ARG A 383 -43.25 3.92 -1.37
CA ARG A 383 -44.52 3.58 -0.72
C ARG A 383 -45.28 2.49 -1.47
N ILE A 384 -45.30 2.58 -2.81
CA ILE A 384 -45.91 1.54 -3.66
C ILE A 384 -45.13 0.22 -3.55
N ILE A 385 -43.80 0.27 -3.41
CA ILE A 385 -42.96 -0.91 -3.19
C ILE A 385 -43.27 -1.55 -1.83
N GLN A 386 -43.44 -0.76 -0.77
CA GLN A 386 -43.82 -1.26 0.56
C GLN A 386 -45.20 -1.93 0.53
N GLU A 387 -46.20 -1.31 -0.11
CA GLU A 387 -47.52 -1.89 -0.31
C GLU A 387 -47.45 -3.22 -1.07
N PHE A 388 -46.64 -3.31 -2.13
CA PHE A 388 -46.42 -4.55 -2.87
C PHE A 388 -45.81 -5.66 -2.02
N ILE A 389 -44.91 -5.32 -1.09
CA ILE A 389 -44.24 -6.29 -0.22
C ILE A 389 -45.17 -6.77 0.91
N SER A 390 -45.95 -5.86 1.49
CA SER A 390 -46.89 -6.18 2.57
C SER A 390 -47.94 -7.23 2.18
N GLY A 391 -48.28 -7.28 0.89
CA GLY A 391 -49.32 -8.18 0.39
C GLY A 391 -50.75 -7.67 0.65
N ASP A 392 -50.93 -6.43 1.10
CA ASP A 392 -52.24 -5.84 1.40
C ASP A 392 -53.12 -5.67 0.14
N THR A 393 -52.52 -5.67 -1.05
CA THR A 393 -53.20 -5.53 -2.34
C THR A 393 -52.99 -6.76 -3.23
N PRO A 394 -53.96 -7.11 -4.09
CA PRO A 394 -53.80 -8.21 -5.05
C PRO A 394 -52.53 -8.05 -5.88
N LEU A 395 -51.72 -9.11 -5.94
CA LEU A 395 -50.36 -9.06 -6.52
C LEU A 395 -50.32 -8.52 -7.96
N ALA A 396 -51.31 -8.87 -8.80
CA ALA A 396 -51.39 -8.39 -10.17
C ALA A 396 -51.64 -6.87 -10.24
N GLU A 397 -52.50 -6.36 -9.36
CA GLU A 397 -52.82 -4.93 -9.28
C GLU A 397 -51.62 -4.11 -8.79
N SER A 398 -50.99 -4.54 -7.69
CA SER A 398 -49.81 -3.88 -7.14
C SER A 398 -48.61 -3.93 -8.08
N ALA A 399 -48.40 -5.05 -8.79
CA ALA A 399 -47.38 -5.14 -9.84
C ALA A 399 -47.65 -4.17 -11.02
N ALA A 400 -48.92 -4.01 -11.42
CA ALA A 400 -49.30 -3.07 -12.47
C ALA A 400 -49.09 -1.60 -12.05
N GLN A 401 -49.41 -1.26 -10.80
CA GLN A 401 -49.16 0.05 -10.21
C GLN A 401 -47.67 0.36 -10.12
N LEU A 402 -46.87 -0.59 -9.59
CA LEU A 402 -45.41 -0.49 -9.57
C LEU A 402 -44.83 -0.27 -10.96
N ARG A 403 -45.32 -1.00 -11.96
CA ARG A 403 -44.84 -0.87 -13.34
C ARG A 403 -45.06 0.55 -13.87
N LYS A 404 -46.18 1.19 -13.55
CA LYS A 404 -46.43 2.61 -13.89
C LYS A 404 -45.48 3.53 -13.12
N GLY A 405 -45.30 3.30 -11.82
CA GLY A 405 -44.38 4.06 -10.97
C GLY A 405 -42.93 4.02 -11.47
N VAL A 406 -42.37 2.84 -11.72
CA VAL A 406 -41.00 2.66 -12.23
C VAL A 406 -40.81 3.29 -13.62
N LYS A 407 -41.86 3.34 -14.44
CA LYS A 407 -41.82 4.07 -15.72
C LYS A 407 -41.80 5.59 -15.52
N ALA A 408 -42.50 6.11 -14.54
CA ALA A 408 -42.63 7.54 -14.32
C ALA A 408 -41.43 8.13 -13.57
N VAL A 409 -40.84 7.38 -12.63
CA VAL A 409 -39.77 7.89 -11.76
C VAL A 409 -38.51 8.28 -12.54
N ARG A 410 -37.94 9.44 -12.19
CA ARG A 410 -36.63 9.86 -12.64
C ARG A 410 -35.58 9.45 -11.61
N ILE A 411 -34.71 8.51 -11.98
CA ILE A 411 -33.61 8.07 -11.10
C ILE A 411 -32.46 9.08 -11.19
N VAL A 412 -32.10 9.68 -10.07
CA VAL A 412 -30.93 10.58 -9.99
C VAL A 412 -29.63 9.78 -9.83
N LYS A 413 -28.49 10.33 -10.27
CA LYS A 413 -27.19 9.62 -10.30
C LYS A 413 -26.74 9.15 -8.91
N GLU A 414 -27.09 9.91 -7.87
CA GLU A 414 -26.72 9.64 -6.48
C GLU A 414 -27.81 8.89 -5.69
N SER A 415 -28.79 8.30 -6.38
CA SER A 415 -29.88 7.59 -5.73
C SER A 415 -29.50 6.14 -5.41
N PRO A 416 -29.87 5.61 -4.22
CA PRO A 416 -29.78 4.18 -3.93
C PRO A 416 -30.92 3.34 -4.54
N LEU A 417 -31.90 3.98 -5.20
CA LEU A 417 -33.05 3.31 -5.83
C LEU A 417 -32.67 2.17 -6.79
N PRO A 418 -31.58 2.23 -7.59
CA PRO A 418 -31.12 1.09 -8.38
C PRO A 418 -31.00 -0.24 -7.62
N TYR A 419 -30.49 -0.21 -6.40
CA TYR A 419 -30.25 -1.40 -5.60
C TYR A 419 -31.57 -1.99 -5.05
N VAL A 420 -32.51 -1.11 -4.70
CA VAL A 420 -33.88 -1.47 -4.34
C VAL A 420 -34.58 -2.12 -5.53
N LEU A 421 -34.50 -1.50 -6.71
CA LEU A 421 -35.10 -2.02 -7.94
C LEU A 421 -34.49 -3.37 -8.36
N CYS A 422 -33.18 -3.56 -8.16
CA CYS A 422 -32.53 -4.84 -8.43
C CYS A 422 -33.08 -5.96 -7.51
N SER A 423 -33.25 -5.66 -6.22
CA SER A 423 -33.83 -6.60 -5.26
C SER A 423 -35.31 -6.89 -5.56
N LEU A 424 -36.08 -5.87 -5.96
CA LEU A 424 -37.47 -6.01 -6.42
C LEU A 424 -37.57 -6.87 -7.69
N HIS A 425 -36.66 -6.71 -8.64
CA HIS A 425 -36.60 -7.53 -9.84
C HIS A 425 -36.38 -9.01 -9.49
N ALA A 426 -35.49 -9.31 -8.53
CA ALA A 426 -35.27 -10.67 -8.03
C ALA A 426 -36.53 -11.23 -7.35
N LEU A 427 -37.20 -10.44 -6.49
CA LEU A 427 -38.45 -10.85 -5.84
C LEU A 427 -39.56 -11.19 -6.86
N CYS A 428 -39.76 -10.34 -7.87
CA CYS A 428 -40.72 -10.60 -8.94
C CYS A 428 -40.42 -11.92 -9.69
N ALA A 429 -39.13 -12.19 -9.94
CA ALA A 429 -38.70 -13.40 -10.62
C ALA A 429 -38.96 -14.68 -9.79
N LEU A 430 -38.92 -14.59 -8.47
CA LEU A 430 -39.28 -15.69 -7.56
C LEU A 430 -40.80 -15.92 -7.54
N TYR A 431 -41.58 -14.85 -7.42
CA TYR A 431 -43.05 -14.92 -7.46
C TYR A 431 -43.59 -15.48 -8.78
N GLU A 432 -42.99 -15.12 -9.92
CA GLU A 432 -43.35 -15.65 -11.24
C GLU A 432 -43.21 -17.18 -11.33
N LYS A 433 -42.21 -17.77 -10.67
CA LYS A 433 -41.97 -19.21 -10.74
C LYS A 433 -42.96 -20.00 -9.90
N LYS A 434 -43.40 -19.44 -8.77
CA LYS A 434 -44.33 -20.12 -7.86
C LYS A 434 -45.78 -20.01 -8.28
N ARG A 435 -46.17 -18.91 -8.94
CA ARG A 435 -47.56 -18.70 -9.35
C ARG A 435 -47.75 -19.08 -10.82
N GLN A 436 -48.49 -20.17 -11.04
CA GLN A 436 -48.86 -20.63 -12.38
C GLN A 436 -50.08 -19.89 -12.97
N ASP A 437 -50.66 -18.93 -12.24
CA ASP A 437 -51.72 -18.07 -12.76
C ASP A 437 -51.18 -17.16 -13.87
N GLY A 438 -51.73 -17.31 -15.07
CA GLY A 438 -51.22 -16.68 -16.29
C GLY A 438 -51.27 -15.16 -16.27
N ASP A 439 -52.29 -14.56 -15.66
CA ASP A 439 -52.46 -13.10 -15.62
C ASP A 439 -51.44 -12.43 -14.68
N THR A 440 -51.27 -13.02 -13.49
CA THR A 440 -50.26 -12.57 -12.51
C THR A 440 -48.84 -12.71 -13.06
N SER A 441 -48.51 -13.85 -13.68
CA SER A 441 -47.19 -14.12 -14.26
C SER A 441 -46.85 -13.15 -15.40
N GLY A 442 -47.83 -12.85 -16.26
CA GLY A 442 -47.67 -11.86 -17.33
C GLY A 442 -47.38 -10.45 -16.83
N THR A 443 -48.06 -10.04 -15.75
CA THR A 443 -47.90 -8.70 -15.16
C THR A 443 -46.54 -8.54 -14.48
N LEU A 444 -46.11 -9.53 -13.69
CA LEU A 444 -44.77 -9.54 -13.09
C LEU A 444 -43.67 -9.50 -14.17
N THR A 445 -43.83 -10.28 -15.25
CA THR A 445 -42.86 -10.31 -16.35
C THR A 445 -42.74 -8.93 -16.99
N ALA A 446 -43.87 -8.24 -17.14
CA ALA A 446 -43.91 -6.90 -17.69
C ALA A 446 -43.32 -5.84 -16.75
N LEU A 447 -43.42 -6.01 -15.43
CA LEU A 447 -42.75 -5.19 -14.42
C LEU A 447 -41.23 -5.40 -14.47
N ARG A 448 -40.76 -6.65 -14.46
CA ARG A 448 -39.34 -7.00 -14.54
C ARG A 448 -38.66 -6.39 -15.76
N LYS A 449 -39.26 -6.50 -16.95
CA LYS A 449 -38.73 -5.89 -18.18
C LYS A 449 -38.58 -4.37 -18.08
N VAL A 450 -39.48 -3.69 -17.37
CA VAL A 450 -39.40 -2.25 -17.13
C VAL A 450 -38.25 -1.93 -16.17
N ILE A 451 -38.10 -2.69 -15.09
CA ILE A 451 -37.00 -2.54 -14.15
C ILE A 451 -35.65 -2.78 -14.85
N GLU A 452 -35.52 -3.87 -15.63
CA GLU A 452 -34.31 -4.19 -16.38
C GLU A 452 -33.91 -3.08 -17.36
N LYS A 453 -34.90 -2.49 -18.07
CA LYS A 453 -34.67 -1.33 -18.93
C LYS A 453 -34.17 -0.10 -18.16
N ARG A 454 -34.63 0.09 -16.92
CA ARG A 454 -34.13 1.16 -16.04
C ARG A 454 -32.72 0.87 -15.54
N LEU A 455 -32.45 -0.36 -15.10
CA LEU A 455 -31.14 -0.75 -14.58
C LEU A 455 -30.04 -0.69 -15.66
N THR A 456 -30.37 -1.03 -16.91
CA THR A 456 -29.42 -0.93 -18.04
C THR A 456 -29.08 0.51 -18.44
N SER A 457 -29.89 1.49 -18.01
CA SER A 457 -29.64 2.92 -18.28
C SER A 457 -28.78 3.62 -17.22
N LEU A 458 -28.37 2.91 -16.17
CA LEU A 458 -27.58 3.48 -15.09
C LEU A 458 -26.11 3.61 -15.47
N SER A 459 -25.55 4.76 -15.12
CA SER A 459 -24.12 5.04 -15.28
C SER A 459 -23.30 4.19 -14.30
N PRO A 460 -22.09 3.74 -14.68
CA PRO A 460 -21.17 3.06 -13.76
C PRO A 460 -20.70 3.97 -12.61
N ASP A 461 -20.82 5.29 -12.73
CA ASP A 461 -20.38 6.27 -11.74
C ASP A 461 -21.41 6.46 -10.60
N VAL A 462 -21.94 5.39 -10.04
CA VAL A 462 -22.82 5.50 -8.86
C VAL A 462 -21.94 5.80 -7.64
N PRO A 463 -22.35 6.70 -6.73
CA PRO A 463 -21.65 6.88 -5.46
C PRO A 463 -21.49 5.56 -4.72
N HIS A 464 -20.41 5.45 -3.94
CA HIS A 464 -20.20 4.29 -3.11
C HIS A 464 -21.25 4.24 -1.98
N PHE A 465 -22.11 3.21 -2.01
CA PHE A 465 -23.02 2.88 -0.91
C PHE A 465 -22.48 1.65 -0.17
N PRO A 466 -22.47 1.65 1.17
CA PRO A 466 -21.96 0.52 1.95
C PRO A 466 -22.98 -0.62 1.95
N LEU A 467 -23.07 -1.31 0.83
CA LEU A 467 -23.99 -2.40 0.56
C LEU A 467 -23.24 -3.73 0.50
N ILE A 468 -23.95 -4.83 0.71
CA ILE A 468 -23.51 -6.20 0.45
C ILE A 468 -24.47 -6.79 -0.57
N GLY A 469 -23.94 -7.34 -1.66
CA GLY A 469 -24.72 -8.12 -2.61
C GLY A 469 -24.77 -9.58 -2.18
N LYS A 470 -25.96 -10.14 -2.00
CA LYS A 470 -26.20 -11.57 -1.81
C LYS A 470 -26.53 -12.20 -3.15
N CYS A 471 -25.57 -12.92 -3.72
CA CYS A 471 -25.65 -13.60 -5.01
C CYS A 471 -26.12 -15.04 -4.82
N TYR A 472 -27.40 -15.28 -5.07
CA TYR A 472 -28.01 -16.60 -4.97
C TYR A 472 -27.85 -17.37 -6.28
N ILE A 473 -27.17 -18.51 -6.22
CA ILE A 473 -26.97 -19.43 -7.35
C ILE A 473 -27.76 -20.71 -7.05
N THR A 474 -29.01 -20.76 -7.50
CA THR A 474 -29.93 -21.86 -7.20
C THR A 474 -30.27 -22.66 -8.46
N PRO A 475 -30.83 -23.88 -8.35
CA PRO A 475 -31.34 -24.62 -9.50
C PRO A 475 -32.36 -23.80 -10.32
N GLU A 476 -33.18 -23.03 -9.61
CA GLU A 476 -34.22 -22.19 -10.20
C GLU A 476 -33.61 -21.05 -11.00
N GLY A 477 -32.53 -20.42 -10.56
CA GLY A 477 -31.89 -19.34 -11.31
C GLY A 477 -30.82 -18.58 -10.54
N PHE A 478 -30.53 -17.40 -11.06
CA PHE A 478 -29.55 -16.48 -10.49
C PHE A 478 -30.25 -15.19 -10.05
N PHE A 479 -29.97 -14.76 -8.83
CA PHE A 479 -30.56 -13.56 -8.25
C PHE A 479 -29.52 -12.80 -7.43
N ILE A 480 -29.63 -11.47 -7.41
CA ILE A 480 -28.85 -10.61 -6.52
C ILE A 480 -29.83 -9.83 -5.67
N LEU A 481 -29.68 -9.96 -4.36
CA LEU A 481 -30.39 -9.16 -3.36
C LEU A 481 -29.37 -8.26 -2.66
N TYR A 482 -29.71 -7.00 -2.42
CA TYR A 482 -28.82 -6.06 -1.74
C TYR A 482 -29.26 -5.86 -0.30
N GLN A 483 -28.29 -5.77 0.59
CA GLN A 483 -28.49 -5.49 2.01
C GLN A 483 -27.54 -4.35 2.41
N PRO A 484 -27.96 -3.41 3.27
CA PRO A 484 -27.02 -2.44 3.80
C PRO A 484 -26.03 -3.13 4.74
N SER A 485 -24.74 -2.78 4.66
CA SER A 485 -23.72 -3.32 5.56
C SER A 485 -23.85 -2.78 6.99
N LYS A 486 -24.63 -1.70 7.17
CA LYS A 486 -24.96 -1.07 8.44
C LYS A 486 -26.47 -0.81 8.52
N LYS A 487 -27.06 -0.98 9.70
CA LYS A 487 -28.51 -0.83 9.89
C LYS A 487 -29.02 0.60 9.67
N THR A 488 -28.21 1.60 10.02
CA THR A 488 -28.59 3.01 9.95
C THR A 488 -27.48 3.78 9.27
N LEU A 489 -27.85 4.62 8.30
CA LEU A 489 -26.93 5.51 7.58
C LEU A 489 -27.54 6.90 7.56
N LYS A 490 -26.73 7.91 7.89
CA LYS A 490 -27.15 9.32 7.86
C LYS A 490 -26.57 10.01 6.63
N SER A 491 -27.20 11.07 6.17
CA SER A 491 -26.65 11.90 5.08
C SER A 491 -25.24 12.41 5.39
N ASP A 492 -24.98 12.76 6.65
CA ASP A 492 -23.67 13.25 7.11
C ASP A 492 -22.56 12.19 6.97
N ASP A 493 -22.89 10.90 7.09
CA ASP A 493 -21.93 9.81 6.92
C ASP A 493 -21.37 9.79 5.48
N PHE A 494 -22.21 10.13 4.49
CA PHE A 494 -21.80 10.21 3.09
C PHE A 494 -20.96 11.44 2.80
N ALA A 495 -21.27 12.57 3.43
CA ALA A 495 -20.42 13.76 3.35
C ALA A 495 -19.01 13.44 3.87
N LEU A 496 -18.91 12.81 5.05
CA LEU A 496 -17.64 12.38 5.63
C LEU A 496 -16.89 11.38 4.74
N ALA A 497 -17.58 10.40 4.17
CA ALA A 497 -16.97 9.42 3.27
C ALA A 497 -16.50 10.04 1.94
N LYS A 498 -17.26 11.00 1.40
CA LYS A 498 -16.89 11.76 0.20
C LYS A 498 -15.68 12.65 0.47
N ASP A 499 -15.64 13.33 1.61
CA ASP A 499 -14.50 14.14 2.05
C ASP A 499 -13.26 13.27 2.26
N PHE A 500 -13.41 12.10 2.88
CA PHE A 500 -12.35 11.10 2.99
C PHE A 500 -11.84 10.67 1.61
N ALA A 501 -12.72 10.25 0.69
CA ALA A 501 -12.33 9.80 -0.65
C ALA A 501 -11.64 10.92 -1.45
N ASN A 502 -12.09 12.16 -1.30
CA ASN A 502 -11.45 13.33 -1.89
C ASN A 502 -10.09 13.64 -1.24
N GLY A 503 -9.97 13.51 0.08
CA GLY A 503 -8.72 13.68 0.82
C GLY A 503 -7.66 12.66 0.41
N VAL A 504 -8.04 11.39 0.27
CA VAL A 504 -7.17 10.32 -0.24
C VAL A 504 -6.70 10.62 -1.68
N LYS A 505 -7.58 11.14 -2.55
CA LYS A 505 -7.21 11.58 -3.92
C LYS A 505 -6.36 12.86 -3.92
N GLY A 506 -6.57 13.75 -2.95
CA GLY A 506 -5.86 15.03 -2.83
C GLY A 506 -4.39 14.86 -2.45
N ILE A 507 -4.07 13.86 -1.65
CA ILE A 507 -2.68 13.59 -1.21
C ILE A 507 -1.76 13.30 -2.40
N THR A 508 -2.22 12.53 -3.37
CA THR A 508 -1.44 12.19 -4.58
C THR A 508 -1.35 13.34 -5.57
N SER A 509 -2.37 14.20 -5.65
CA SER A 509 -2.46 15.24 -6.67
C SER A 509 -1.87 16.60 -6.25
N SER A 510 -1.81 16.88 -4.95
CA SER A 510 -1.45 18.21 -4.42
C SER A 510 0.01 18.64 -4.60
N LYS A 511 0.94 17.72 -4.89
CA LYS A 511 2.39 18.04 -4.96
C LYS A 511 2.94 18.20 -6.39
N ALA A 512 2.12 18.03 -7.42
CA ALA A 512 2.60 18.09 -8.81
C ALA A 512 3.27 19.43 -9.17
N VAL A 513 2.71 20.55 -8.70
CA VAL A 513 3.28 21.90 -8.90
C VAL A 513 4.64 22.01 -8.19
N PHE A 514 4.70 21.58 -6.93
CA PHE A 514 5.93 21.59 -6.14
C PHE A 514 7.06 20.79 -6.81
N TYR A 515 6.79 19.58 -7.32
CA TYR A 515 7.79 18.78 -8.03
C TYR A 515 8.24 19.43 -9.35
N THR A 516 7.32 20.10 -10.05
CA THR A 516 7.63 20.85 -11.27
C THR A 516 8.59 22.01 -10.97
N ASP A 517 8.35 22.74 -9.89
CA ASP A 517 9.20 23.84 -9.44
C ASP A 517 10.60 23.35 -9.00
N GLU A 518 10.66 22.22 -8.30
CA GLU A 518 11.92 21.58 -7.90
C GLU A 518 12.73 21.10 -9.11
N LEU A 519 12.08 20.52 -10.12
CA LEU A 519 12.73 20.14 -11.37
C LEU A 519 13.23 21.37 -12.15
N ALA A 520 12.46 22.46 -12.16
CA ALA A 520 12.90 23.72 -12.78
C ALA A 520 14.14 24.29 -12.07
N ARG A 521 14.13 24.27 -10.73
CA ARG A 521 15.26 24.69 -9.89
C ARG A 521 16.51 23.84 -10.14
N LEU A 522 16.34 22.52 -10.30
CA LEU A 522 17.44 21.61 -10.63
C LEU A 522 18.04 21.91 -12.01
N ASN A 523 17.20 22.07 -13.03
CA ASN A 523 17.68 22.41 -14.38
C ASN A 523 18.37 23.78 -14.42
N GLN A 524 17.92 24.75 -13.62
CA GLN A 524 18.61 26.03 -13.48
C GLN A 524 20.01 25.88 -12.88
N LEU A 525 20.17 25.03 -11.86
CA LEU A 525 21.49 24.72 -11.29
C LEU A 525 22.41 24.06 -12.34
N ILE A 526 21.93 23.03 -13.03
CA ILE A 526 22.69 22.33 -14.08
C ILE A 526 23.18 23.30 -15.14
N LYS A 527 22.30 24.19 -15.63
CA LYS A 527 22.66 25.23 -16.60
C LYS A 527 23.77 26.15 -16.08
N GLY A 528 23.74 26.48 -14.79
CA GLY A 528 24.79 27.27 -14.12
C GLY A 528 26.15 26.57 -14.09
N LEU A 529 26.16 25.27 -13.80
CA LEU A 529 27.38 24.44 -13.78
C LEU A 529 28.04 24.39 -15.16
N SER A 530 27.26 24.10 -16.22
CA SER A 530 27.80 24.01 -17.59
C SER A 530 28.37 25.35 -18.08
N ALA A 531 27.72 26.47 -17.74
CA ALA A 531 28.19 27.80 -18.11
C ALA A 531 29.51 28.17 -17.40
N ALA A 532 29.60 27.86 -16.11
CA ALA A 532 30.81 28.11 -15.32
C ALA A 532 32.01 27.30 -15.82
N ALA A 533 31.79 26.02 -16.17
CA ALA A 533 32.84 25.16 -16.73
C ALA A 533 33.38 25.68 -18.06
N LEU A 534 32.50 26.17 -18.95
CA LEU A 534 32.89 26.79 -20.21
C LEU A 534 33.73 28.06 -20.03
N VAL A 535 33.37 28.92 -19.07
CA VAL A 535 34.12 30.16 -18.77
C VAL A 535 35.52 29.84 -18.23
N ARG A 536 35.66 28.82 -17.39
CA ARG A 536 36.97 28.39 -16.87
C ARG A 536 37.84 27.76 -17.95
N ARG A 537 37.30 26.87 -18.79
CA ARG A 537 38.06 26.33 -19.94
C ARG A 537 38.60 27.44 -20.85
N LYS A 538 37.80 28.48 -21.12
CA LYS A 538 38.27 29.66 -21.88
C LYS A 538 39.39 30.42 -21.17
N LYS A 539 39.27 30.69 -19.86
CA LYS A 539 40.34 31.34 -19.08
C LYS A 539 41.62 30.51 -19.01
N THR A 540 41.52 29.19 -18.93
CA THR A 540 42.68 28.29 -18.96
C THR A 540 43.33 28.28 -20.33
N GLN A 541 42.56 28.28 -21.42
CA GLN A 541 43.07 28.40 -22.79
C GLN A 541 43.78 29.75 -23.00
N GLU A 542 43.17 30.87 -22.61
CA GLU A 542 43.78 32.20 -22.71
C GLU A 542 45.07 32.33 -21.86
N LYS A 543 45.13 31.76 -20.66
CA LYS A 543 46.37 31.71 -19.85
C LYS A 543 47.46 30.85 -20.48
N THR A 544 47.09 29.77 -21.17
CA THR A 544 48.07 28.90 -21.85
C THR A 544 48.63 29.58 -23.09
N GLU A 545 47.85 30.41 -23.78
CA GLU A 545 48.30 31.20 -24.93
C GLU A 545 49.17 32.41 -24.54
N ILE A 546 48.99 33.00 -23.35
CA ILE A 546 49.78 34.15 -22.87
C ILE A 546 51.08 33.72 -22.15
N GLY A 547 51.18 32.45 -21.73
CA GLY A 547 52.31 31.92 -20.96
C GLY A 547 53.42 31.23 -21.75
N ALA A 548 53.32 31.11 -23.08
CA ALA A 548 54.38 30.53 -23.89
C ALA A 548 55.52 31.55 -24.09
N PRO A 549 56.75 31.31 -23.59
CA PRO A 549 57.88 32.19 -23.86
C PRO A 549 58.21 32.17 -25.36
N PRO A 550 58.70 33.28 -25.95
CA PRO A 550 59.11 33.31 -27.35
C PRO A 550 60.32 32.40 -27.55
N GLY A 551 60.06 31.16 -27.99
CA GLY A 551 61.09 30.20 -28.35
C GLY A 551 61.79 30.63 -29.64
N ARG A 552 63.12 30.71 -29.57
CA ARG A 552 64.03 30.90 -30.71
C ARG A 552 63.70 29.92 -31.84
N HIS A 553 63.42 30.45 -33.03
CA HIS A 553 63.40 29.68 -34.27
C HIS A 553 64.85 29.45 -34.74
N GLU A 554 65.34 28.20 -34.62
CA GLU A 554 66.33 27.67 -35.54
C GLU A 554 65.59 27.01 -36.71
N GLY A 555 66.04 27.35 -37.92
CA GLY A 555 65.35 27.07 -39.16
C GLY A 555 65.41 25.61 -39.58
N ILE A 556 64.29 25.12 -40.10
CA ILE A 556 64.25 24.00 -41.04
C ILE A 556 63.27 24.38 -42.15
N THR A 557 63.76 24.23 -43.37
CA THR A 557 63.18 24.55 -44.67
C THR A 557 61.91 23.78 -44.98
N ALA A 558 61.03 24.44 -45.75
CA ALA A 558 59.78 23.95 -46.33
C ALA A 558 59.94 22.70 -47.23
N PRO A 559 58.81 22.07 -47.59
CA PRO A 559 58.34 22.34 -48.96
C PRO A 559 56.85 22.67 -49.08
N GLU A 560 56.58 23.33 -50.20
CA GLU A 560 55.32 23.90 -50.69
C GLU A 560 54.16 22.89 -50.79
N GLY A 561 52.95 23.38 -50.51
CA GLY A 561 51.71 22.65 -50.75
C GLY A 561 50.49 23.57 -50.60
N ALA A 562 50.11 24.19 -51.71
CA ALA A 562 48.88 24.89 -52.07
C ALA A 562 47.73 25.01 -51.03
N ALA A 563 47.34 26.27 -50.78
CA ALA A 563 46.11 26.66 -50.09
C ALA A 563 44.91 26.73 -51.07
N PRO A 564 43.68 26.43 -50.58
CA PRO A 564 42.45 27.05 -51.08
C PRO A 564 41.78 27.95 -50.02
N PRO A 565 40.84 28.83 -50.43
CA PRO A 565 40.48 30.03 -49.66
C PRO A 565 39.40 29.78 -48.61
N VAL A 566 39.48 30.58 -47.53
CA VAL A 566 38.51 30.64 -46.42
C VAL A 566 37.35 31.57 -46.81
N GLU A 567 36.14 31.01 -46.90
CA GLU A 567 34.88 31.76 -46.99
C GLU A 567 34.24 31.95 -45.60
N LYS A 568 33.74 33.17 -45.36
CA LYS A 568 33.01 33.61 -44.16
C LYS A 568 31.61 32.97 -44.09
N PRO A 569 31.08 32.59 -42.90
CA PRO A 569 29.68 32.23 -42.78
C PRO A 569 28.82 33.46 -42.49
N ALA A 570 27.80 33.66 -43.32
CA ALA A 570 26.62 34.48 -43.03
C ALA A 570 25.41 33.55 -42.82
N ALA A 571 24.68 33.75 -41.72
CA ALA A 571 23.25 33.39 -41.62
C ALA A 571 22.42 34.61 -42.15
N PRO A 572 21.09 34.52 -42.45
CA PRO A 572 20.12 33.51 -42.05
C PRO A 572 18.98 33.14 -43.06
N THR A 573 18.14 32.18 -42.66
CA THR A 573 16.68 32.02 -42.91
C THR A 573 16.13 31.80 -44.34
N LYS A 574 15.49 30.64 -44.54
CA LYS A 574 14.30 30.50 -45.39
C LYS A 574 13.14 29.94 -44.57
N LYS A 575 12.15 30.79 -44.32
CA LYS A 575 10.83 30.41 -43.78
C LYS A 575 10.05 29.70 -44.89
N MET A 576 9.53 28.50 -44.63
CA MET A 576 8.49 27.91 -45.48
C MET A 576 7.20 28.74 -45.34
N PRO A 577 6.46 28.98 -46.44
CA PRO A 577 5.21 29.71 -46.39
C PRO A 577 4.15 28.95 -45.58
N VAL A 578 3.43 29.69 -44.73
CA VAL A 578 2.40 29.18 -43.80
C VAL A 578 1.31 28.35 -44.51
N LEU A 579 1.07 28.62 -45.79
CA LEU A 579 0.11 27.88 -46.62
C LEU A 579 0.47 26.39 -46.78
N THR A 580 1.77 26.04 -46.81
CA THR A 580 2.23 24.66 -47.00
C THR A 580 2.03 23.81 -45.73
N ARG A 581 2.04 24.43 -44.54
CA ARG A 581 1.73 23.74 -43.27
C ARG A 581 0.25 23.42 -43.13
N ILE A 582 -0.62 24.30 -43.62
CA ILE A 582 -2.08 24.08 -43.59
C ILE A 582 -2.47 22.99 -44.58
N LEU A 583 -1.85 22.94 -45.77
CA LEU A 583 -2.11 21.91 -46.78
C LEU A 583 -1.65 20.50 -46.33
N LEU A 584 -0.53 20.39 -45.62
CA LEU A 584 -0.06 19.12 -45.06
C LEU A 584 -0.94 18.62 -43.90
N LEU A 585 -1.49 19.53 -43.09
CA LEU A 585 -2.42 19.18 -42.01
C LEU A 585 -3.77 18.68 -42.55
N ILE A 586 -4.31 19.33 -43.60
CA ILE A 586 -5.56 18.90 -44.23
C ILE A 586 -5.37 17.56 -44.96
N ALA A 587 -4.23 17.34 -45.62
CA ALA A 587 -3.91 16.06 -46.26
C ALA A 587 -3.81 14.91 -45.22
N GLY A 588 -3.24 15.16 -44.04
CA GLY A 588 -3.18 14.16 -42.96
C GLY A 588 -4.55 13.77 -42.42
N ILE A 589 -5.48 14.74 -42.29
CA ILE A 589 -6.84 14.47 -41.81
C ILE A 589 -7.66 13.66 -42.84
N ILE A 590 -7.44 13.90 -44.14
CA ILE A 590 -8.12 13.15 -45.22
C ILE A 590 -7.64 11.69 -45.29
N VAL A 591 -6.35 11.43 -45.03
CA VAL A 591 -5.79 10.06 -44.98
C VAL A 591 -6.32 9.28 -43.77
N ILE A 592 -6.47 9.92 -42.61
CA ILE A 592 -7.01 9.25 -41.41
C ILE A 592 -8.51 8.97 -41.55
N ALA A 593 -9.28 9.88 -42.16
CA ALA A 593 -10.70 9.68 -42.41
C ALA A 593 -11.00 8.58 -43.45
N SER A 594 -10.11 8.36 -44.43
CA SER A 594 -10.28 7.34 -45.46
C SER A 594 -9.96 5.92 -44.99
N VAL A 595 -9.13 5.76 -43.96
CA VAL A 595 -8.83 4.44 -43.35
C VAL A 595 -9.99 3.94 -42.46
N ILE A 596 -10.79 4.84 -41.89
CA ILE A 596 -11.87 4.47 -40.95
C ILE A 596 -13.19 4.11 -41.66
N LEU A 597 -13.38 4.51 -42.93
CA LEU A 597 -14.65 4.37 -43.65
C LEU A 597 -14.76 3.15 -44.59
N PHE A 598 -13.75 2.28 -44.71
CA PHE A 598 -13.71 1.22 -45.74
C PHE A 598 -13.44 -0.21 -45.24
N VAL A 599 -14.08 -0.65 -44.15
CA VAL A 599 -14.25 -2.10 -43.91
C VAL A 599 -15.67 -2.46 -43.46
N PRO A 600 -16.59 -2.80 -44.39
CA PRO A 600 -17.80 -3.55 -44.12
C PRO A 600 -17.60 -5.08 -44.36
N PRO A 601 -18.57 -5.93 -43.97
CA PRO A 601 -18.33 -7.23 -43.35
C PRO A 601 -18.57 -8.45 -44.27
N ILE A 602 -18.44 -9.66 -43.68
CA ILE A 602 -19.12 -10.94 -44.01
C ILE A 602 -18.22 -12.11 -44.53
N SER A 603 -18.14 -13.14 -43.67
CA SER A 603 -18.33 -14.60 -43.87
C SER A 603 -17.69 -15.43 -45.02
N LEU A 604 -17.49 -16.71 -44.64
CA LEU A 604 -17.43 -17.95 -45.44
C LEU A 604 -16.10 -18.29 -46.13
N TYR A 605 -15.42 -19.34 -45.63
CA TYR A 605 -15.25 -20.58 -46.41
C TYR A 605 -14.93 -21.80 -45.52
N ARG A 606 -15.36 -22.96 -46.02
CA ARG A 606 -15.48 -24.29 -45.42
C ARG A 606 -14.58 -25.26 -46.21
N LYS A 607 -14.32 -26.45 -45.61
CA LYS A 607 -13.72 -27.71 -46.19
C LYS A 607 -12.19 -27.70 -46.31
N SER A 608 -11.44 -28.79 -46.05
CA SER A 608 -11.68 -30.24 -45.88
C SER A 608 -10.41 -30.82 -45.20
N ILE A 609 -10.44 -31.86 -44.34
CA ILE A 609 -10.19 -33.30 -44.63
C ILE A 609 -10.26 -33.97 -43.23
N SER A 610 -11.34 -34.66 -42.84
CA SER A 610 -11.65 -36.10 -42.99
C SER A 610 -10.63 -37.08 -42.36
N GLY A 611 -11.08 -37.90 -41.39
CA GLY A 611 -10.36 -39.13 -41.02
C GLY A 611 -10.72 -39.79 -39.69
N ARG A 612 -11.91 -40.43 -39.62
CA ARG A 612 -12.28 -41.66 -38.87
C ARG A 612 -11.40 -42.12 -37.70
N ALA A 613 -12.02 -42.41 -36.55
CA ALA A 613 -12.42 -43.78 -36.17
C ALA A 613 -13.19 -43.80 -34.84
N GLU A 614 -14.41 -44.34 -34.89
CA GLU A 614 -15.16 -44.82 -33.73
C GLU A 614 -14.37 -45.93 -33.02
N ARG A 615 -14.26 -45.84 -31.69
CA ARG A 615 -14.19 -47.01 -30.83
C ARG A 615 -15.10 -46.80 -29.63
N GLN A 616 -16.22 -47.50 -29.63
CA GLN A 616 -16.89 -47.94 -28.42
C GLN A 616 -16.00 -48.98 -27.72
N MET A 617 -15.73 -48.80 -26.42
CA MET A 617 -15.52 -49.88 -25.45
C MET A 617 -15.99 -49.31 -24.10
N ILE A 618 -17.14 -49.76 -23.61
CA ILE A 618 -17.30 -50.88 -22.67
C ILE A 618 -16.70 -50.55 -21.30
N VAL A 619 -17.64 -50.26 -20.40
CA VAL A 619 -17.65 -50.44 -18.95
C VAL A 619 -16.67 -51.51 -18.48
N GLN A 620 -15.82 -51.18 -17.51
CA GLN A 620 -15.47 -52.05 -16.37
C GLN A 620 -14.85 -51.16 -15.28
N GLY A 621 -15.52 -51.05 -14.13
CA GLY A 621 -14.89 -50.61 -12.89
C GLY A 621 -14.11 -51.75 -12.25
N PRO A 622 -13.28 -51.47 -11.23
CA PRO A 622 -12.93 -52.47 -10.24
C PRO A 622 -13.49 -52.08 -8.88
N GLU A 623 -14.40 -52.92 -8.41
CA GLU A 623 -14.57 -53.21 -6.99
C GLU A 623 -13.37 -54.04 -6.48
N GLY A 624 -13.10 -53.91 -5.18
CA GLY A 624 -12.30 -54.83 -4.36
C GLY A 624 -10.81 -54.52 -4.30
N GLU A 625 -10.10 -54.68 -3.19
CA GLU A 625 -10.36 -55.24 -1.86
C GLU A 625 -9.11 -54.84 -1.02
N ALA A 626 -9.29 -54.32 0.20
CA ALA A 626 -9.04 -55.04 1.47
C ALA A 626 -7.60 -54.92 2.07
N GLN A 627 -7.60 -54.37 3.29
CA GLN A 627 -6.89 -54.80 4.50
C GLN A 627 -5.38 -54.51 4.73
N ILE A 628 -5.09 -54.42 6.04
CA ILE A 628 -3.81 -54.35 6.77
C ILE A 628 -3.37 -52.88 7.04
N GLN A 629 -3.26 -52.34 8.27
CA GLN A 629 -2.84 -52.91 9.55
C GLN A 629 -3.37 -52.09 10.76
N LYS A 630 -3.67 -52.82 11.84
CA LYS A 630 -3.88 -52.39 13.24
C LYS A 630 -2.50 -52.27 13.94
N GLU A 631 -2.49 -51.77 15.19
CA GLU A 631 -1.36 -51.63 16.15
C GLU A 631 -0.71 -50.22 16.12
N GLN A 632 -0.65 -49.40 17.18
CA GLN A 632 -0.61 -49.62 18.63
C GLN A 632 -1.33 -48.49 19.39
N ARG A 633 -2.03 -48.86 20.47
CA ARG A 633 -2.49 -48.02 21.58
C ARG A 633 -2.20 -48.81 22.85
N GLU A 634 -1.30 -48.31 23.69
CA GLU A 634 -1.11 -48.68 25.11
C GLU A 634 -0.81 -47.35 25.82
N GLU A 635 -1.72 -46.90 26.68
CA GLU A 635 -1.74 -47.07 28.14
C GLU A 635 -0.97 -45.95 28.84
N VAL A 636 -1.65 -45.16 29.68
CA VAL A 636 -1.37 -45.05 31.13
C VAL A 636 -2.62 -44.50 31.81
N THR A 637 -2.87 -45.12 32.96
CA THR A 637 -4.04 -45.19 33.82
C THR A 637 -4.20 -44.01 34.80
N SER A 638 -5.47 -43.84 35.18
CA SER A 638 -6.05 -43.29 36.42
C SER A 638 -5.17 -43.16 37.67
N ILE A 639 -5.35 -42.07 38.43
CA ILE A 639 -5.58 -42.13 39.88
C ILE A 639 -6.70 -41.16 40.26
N THR A 640 -7.67 -41.70 40.99
CA THR A 640 -8.78 -41.05 41.68
C THR A 640 -8.38 -40.87 43.14
N GLU A 641 -8.68 -39.74 43.76
CA GLU A 641 -8.94 -39.66 45.20
C GLU A 641 -9.80 -38.42 45.51
N GLN A 642 -11.02 -38.67 45.97
CA GLN A 642 -11.79 -37.73 46.81
C GLN A 642 -11.21 -37.80 48.24
N PRO A 643 -11.51 -36.81 49.10
CA PRO A 643 -12.68 -37.01 49.95
C PRO A 643 -13.58 -35.78 50.13
N SER A 644 -14.79 -36.15 50.52
CA SER A 644 -15.95 -35.41 51.01
C SER A 644 -15.69 -34.37 52.12
N GLY A 645 -16.54 -33.35 52.13
CA GLY A 645 -16.89 -32.57 53.31
C GLY A 645 -18.06 -31.62 53.03
N GLU A 646 -19.27 -32.04 53.38
CA GLU A 646 -20.43 -31.17 53.56
C GLU A 646 -20.17 -30.19 54.71
N GLU A 647 -20.49 -28.90 54.53
CA GLU A 647 -21.08 -28.10 55.60
C GLU A 647 -21.77 -26.84 55.03
N THR A 648 -22.74 -26.39 55.80
CA THR A 648 -23.89 -25.57 55.44
C THR A 648 -23.72 -24.10 55.84
N MET A 649 -24.58 -23.25 55.28
CA MET A 649 -24.95 -21.88 55.69
C MET A 649 -24.00 -20.73 55.39
N GLY A 650 -24.60 -19.62 54.93
CA GLY A 650 -24.06 -18.28 55.16
C GLY A 650 -24.32 -17.27 54.06
N GLU A 651 -25.57 -16.81 53.93
CA GLU A 651 -25.86 -15.47 53.38
C GLU A 651 -25.01 -14.43 54.12
N ALA A 652 -24.15 -13.71 53.40
CA ALA A 652 -23.65 -12.41 53.82
C ALA A 652 -23.28 -11.58 52.59
N THR A 653 -24.17 -10.63 52.33
CA THR A 653 -24.10 -9.53 51.38
C THR A 653 -22.89 -8.64 51.66
N SER A 654 -22.05 -8.41 50.66
CA SER A 654 -21.24 -7.18 50.56
C SER A 654 -21.02 -6.85 49.08
N GLN A 655 -21.88 -6.00 48.55
CA GLN A 655 -21.64 -5.26 47.33
C GLN A 655 -20.49 -4.28 47.59
N GLU A 656 -19.28 -4.60 47.15
CA GLU A 656 -18.29 -3.58 46.82
C GLU A 656 -18.52 -3.18 45.36
N SER A 657 -19.00 -1.95 45.17
CA SER A 657 -19.17 -1.36 43.86
C SER A 657 -17.80 -1.02 43.28
N GLU A 658 -17.26 -1.88 42.44
CA GLU A 658 -16.20 -1.54 41.49
C GLU A 658 -16.75 -0.49 40.50
N THR A 659 -16.56 0.79 40.85
CA THR A 659 -16.66 1.87 39.88
C THR A 659 -15.28 2.07 39.27
N ALA A 660 -14.95 1.24 38.28
CA ALA A 660 -13.90 1.57 37.33
C ALA A 660 -14.34 2.84 36.59
N ALA A 661 -13.79 3.99 36.98
CA ALA A 661 -13.92 5.20 36.21
C ALA A 661 -13.23 4.95 34.86
N GLU A 662 -14.00 4.83 33.78
CA GLU A 662 -13.49 4.83 32.41
C GLU A 662 -12.63 6.09 32.22
N GLY A 663 -11.31 5.87 32.29
CA GLY A 663 -10.31 6.89 32.07
C GLY A 663 -10.37 7.32 30.63
N LYS A 664 -10.80 8.55 30.41
CA LYS A 664 -10.57 9.29 29.17
C LYS A 664 -9.07 9.18 28.86
N GLU A 665 -8.73 8.49 27.77
CA GLU A 665 -7.38 8.27 27.28
C GLU A 665 -6.64 9.62 27.27
N MET A 666 -5.80 9.84 28.29
CA MET A 666 -5.10 11.10 28.49
C MET A 666 -3.89 11.06 27.55
N THR A 667 -4.12 11.42 26.29
CA THR A 667 -3.04 11.65 25.34
C THR A 667 -2.23 12.85 25.83
N LEU A 668 -1.08 12.56 26.47
CA LEU A 668 -0.11 13.58 26.82
C LEU A 668 0.25 14.39 25.56
N ASP A 669 0.23 15.71 25.70
CA ASP A 669 0.65 16.60 24.64
C ASP A 669 2.11 16.30 24.28
N LYS A 670 2.37 16.14 22.98
CA LYS A 670 3.68 15.80 22.43
C LYS A 670 4.71 16.88 22.79
N GLU A 671 4.29 18.14 22.88
CA GLU A 671 5.14 19.27 23.27
C GLU A 671 5.56 19.22 24.75
N GLU A 672 4.66 18.79 25.63
CA GLU A 672 4.98 18.53 27.05
C GLU A 672 5.89 17.30 27.20
N LEU A 673 5.75 16.32 26.30
CA LEU A 673 6.63 15.16 26.26
C LEU A 673 8.06 15.55 25.83
N GLU A 674 8.20 16.34 24.77
CA GLU A 674 9.49 16.74 24.19
C GLU A 674 10.27 17.74 25.08
N SER A 675 9.59 18.76 25.63
CA SER A 675 10.22 19.76 26.51
C SER A 675 10.83 19.15 27.78
N PHE A 676 10.21 18.11 28.32
CA PHE A 676 10.68 17.44 29.54
C PHE A 676 11.83 16.45 29.28
N LEU A 677 11.99 15.95 28.04
CA LEU A 677 13.09 15.04 27.67
C LEU A 677 14.40 15.80 27.38
N SER A 678 14.34 17.12 27.18
CA SER A 678 15.50 18.00 27.00
C SER A 678 15.86 18.71 28.30
N LEU A 679 16.75 18.14 29.12
CA LEU A 679 17.24 18.81 30.34
C LEU A 679 18.29 19.89 30.06
N GLY A 680 18.56 20.22 28.79
CA GLY A 680 19.57 21.20 28.37
C GLY A 680 21.02 20.70 28.48
N TYR A 681 21.32 19.75 29.38
CA TYR A 681 22.67 19.21 29.59
C TYR A 681 22.81 17.72 29.21
N ILE A 682 21.79 16.89 29.43
CA ILE A 682 21.72 15.50 28.95
C ILE A 682 20.30 15.23 28.44
N GLN A 683 20.19 14.64 27.25
CA GLN A 683 18.89 14.23 26.71
C GLN A 683 18.50 12.84 27.26
N ILE A 684 17.32 12.74 27.88
CA ILE A 684 16.73 11.45 28.26
C ILE A 684 16.08 10.85 27.00
N THR A 685 16.41 9.61 26.66
CA THR A 685 15.81 8.93 25.51
C THR A 685 14.53 8.20 25.91
N ILE A 686 13.66 7.93 24.92
CA ILE A 686 12.48 7.07 25.12
C ILE A 686 12.89 5.68 25.60
N LEU A 687 14.03 5.17 25.12
CA LEU A 687 14.55 3.85 25.50
C LEU A 687 14.96 3.80 26.98
N ASP A 688 15.55 4.89 27.51
CA ASP A 688 15.90 5.00 28.94
C ASP A 688 14.63 4.86 29.81
N VAL A 689 13.58 5.62 29.46
CA VAL A 689 12.29 5.59 30.18
C VAL A 689 11.65 4.21 30.07
N TYR A 690 11.65 3.63 28.87
CA TYR A 690 11.09 2.30 28.62
C TYR A 690 11.77 1.21 29.47
N LYS A 691 13.11 1.17 29.46
CA LYS A 691 13.89 0.19 30.24
C LYS A 691 13.61 0.31 31.74
N LEU A 692 13.58 1.53 32.24
CA LEU A 692 13.30 1.77 33.66
C LEU A 692 11.83 1.46 34.01
N THR A 693 10.88 1.78 33.13
CA THR A 693 9.46 1.46 33.31
C THR A 693 9.27 -0.04 33.50
N ASN A 694 9.88 -0.86 32.64
CA ASN A 694 9.87 -2.32 32.80
C ASN A 694 10.53 -2.78 34.10
N LYS A 695 11.66 -2.18 34.50
CA LYS A 695 12.33 -2.51 35.76
C LYS A 695 11.43 -2.22 36.97
N ILE A 696 10.76 -1.07 36.99
CA ILE A 696 9.80 -0.70 38.05
C ILE A 696 8.60 -1.64 38.02
N ALA A 697 8.00 -1.90 36.86
CA ALA A 697 6.86 -2.79 36.71
C ALA A 697 7.15 -4.19 37.28
N LEU A 698 8.24 -4.82 36.83
CA LEU A 698 8.64 -6.16 37.28
C LEU A 698 8.94 -6.22 38.78
N SER A 699 9.61 -5.19 39.33
CA SER A 699 9.93 -5.14 40.76
C SER A 699 8.69 -4.97 41.65
N ASN A 700 7.56 -4.59 41.06
CA ASN A 700 6.29 -4.33 41.75
C ASN A 700 5.18 -5.33 41.36
N GLY A 701 5.53 -6.47 40.76
CA GLY A 701 4.59 -7.56 40.47
C GLY A 701 3.70 -7.32 39.24
N TYR A 702 4.08 -6.39 38.36
CA TYR A 702 3.48 -6.19 37.05
C TYR A 702 4.28 -6.91 35.97
N ARG A 703 3.66 -7.17 34.82
CA ARG A 703 4.38 -7.64 33.63
C ARG A 703 5.17 -6.48 32.99
N GLY A 704 6.13 -6.80 32.13
CA GLY A 704 6.77 -5.79 31.28
C GLY A 704 5.80 -5.28 30.19
N LEU A 705 6.03 -4.08 29.67
CA LEU A 705 5.22 -3.46 28.62
C LEU A 705 5.07 -4.36 27.38
N ASP A 706 6.14 -5.05 26.97
CA ASP A 706 6.14 -5.94 25.78
C ASP A 706 5.83 -7.41 26.13
N SER A 707 5.49 -7.71 27.38
CA SER A 707 5.20 -9.07 27.82
C SER A 707 3.75 -9.46 27.50
N PRO A 708 3.47 -10.70 27.05
CA PRO A 708 2.11 -11.22 26.92
C PRO A 708 1.26 -11.00 28.17
N GLU A 709 -0.05 -10.81 27.99
CA GLU A 709 -1.01 -10.53 29.07
C GLU A 709 -1.02 -11.63 30.15
N GLU A 710 -0.72 -12.88 29.77
CA GLU A 710 -0.69 -14.03 30.67
C GLU A 710 0.41 -13.98 31.74
N LEU A 711 1.42 -13.11 31.58
CA LEU A 711 2.61 -13.08 32.45
C LEU A 711 2.48 -12.17 33.69
N GLY A 712 1.38 -11.46 33.87
CA GLY A 712 1.16 -10.66 35.09
C GLY A 712 0.21 -9.48 34.91
N ARG A 713 0.08 -8.67 35.97
CA ARG A 713 -0.79 -7.48 36.00
C ARG A 713 -0.36 -6.46 34.97
N ASP A 714 -1.33 -5.81 34.33
CA ASP A 714 -1.07 -4.80 33.31
C ASP A 714 -0.36 -3.56 33.89
N PRO A 715 0.85 -3.21 33.42
CA PRO A 715 1.55 -2.02 33.88
C PRO A 715 0.84 -0.71 33.53
N ASP A 716 -0.12 -0.71 32.59
CA ASP A 716 -0.93 0.48 32.26
C ASP A 716 -2.02 0.74 33.31
N TRP A 717 -2.33 -0.24 34.17
CA TRP A 717 -3.39 -0.13 35.18
C TRP A 717 -2.80 -0.09 36.60
N ILE A 718 -2.43 1.12 37.03
CA ILE A 718 -2.01 1.40 38.41
C ILE A 718 -3.05 2.26 39.13
N TYR A 719 -3.19 2.03 40.43
CA TYR A 719 -4.18 2.72 41.26
C TYR A 719 -3.51 3.70 42.21
N PRO A 720 -4.14 4.85 42.51
CA PRO A 720 -3.69 5.71 43.60
C PRO A 720 -3.51 4.93 44.89
N GLU A 721 -2.58 5.39 45.74
CA GLU A 721 -2.20 4.76 47.02
C GLU A 721 -1.37 3.48 46.89
N ASN A 722 -1.25 2.88 45.69
CA ASN A 722 -0.27 1.82 45.45
C ASN A 722 1.13 2.30 45.86
N VAL A 723 1.91 1.46 46.54
CA VAL A 723 3.27 1.79 46.97
C VAL A 723 4.26 1.03 46.10
N PHE A 724 5.01 1.76 45.28
CA PHE A 724 6.00 1.21 44.39
C PHE A 724 7.39 1.28 45.00
N LEU A 725 8.14 0.18 44.92
CA LEU A 725 9.57 0.15 45.20
C LEU A 725 10.34 0.61 43.97
N LEU A 726 11.05 1.72 44.08
CA LEU A 726 11.91 2.27 43.04
C LEU A 726 13.32 1.63 43.08
N PRO A 727 14.14 1.75 42.02
CA PRO A 727 15.41 1.05 41.94
C PRO A 727 16.46 1.41 43.01
N ASP A 728 16.33 2.58 43.65
CA ASP A 728 17.18 3.01 44.77
C ASP A 728 16.67 2.51 46.14
N GLY A 729 15.62 1.68 46.14
CA GLY A 729 14.96 1.17 47.34
C GLY A 729 13.95 2.14 47.96
N THR A 730 13.76 3.34 47.38
CA THR A 730 12.75 4.28 47.88
C THR A 730 11.34 3.78 47.56
N ARG A 731 10.41 4.08 48.47
CA ARG A 731 8.98 3.78 48.29
C ARG A 731 8.27 5.02 47.75
N TYR A 732 7.53 4.85 46.65
CA TYR A 732 6.75 5.90 46.01
C TYR A 732 5.26 5.55 46.06
N THR A 733 4.45 6.42 46.67
CA THR A 733 2.99 6.26 46.69
C THR A 733 2.41 6.87 45.42
N VAL A 734 1.76 6.05 44.61
CA VAL A 734 1.09 6.44 43.36
C VAL A 734 0.00 7.45 43.67
N VAL A 735 0.00 8.58 42.94
CA VAL A 735 -1.05 9.60 43.04
C VAL A 735 -1.95 9.57 41.80
N LYS A 736 -3.14 10.18 41.89
CA LYS A 736 -4.08 10.24 40.77
C LYS A 736 -3.42 10.90 39.55
N GLY A 737 -3.46 10.19 38.41
CA GLY A 737 -2.87 10.64 37.15
C GLY A 737 -1.44 10.12 36.89
N ASP A 738 -0.85 9.40 37.85
CA ASP A 738 0.43 8.74 37.62
C ASP A 738 0.29 7.55 36.65
N THR A 739 1.36 7.34 35.88
CA THR A 739 1.63 6.11 35.15
C THR A 739 3.03 5.62 35.51
N ILE A 740 3.32 4.31 35.36
CA ILE A 740 4.66 3.78 35.64
C ILE A 740 5.70 4.48 34.76
N TRP A 741 5.32 4.78 33.52
CA TRP A 741 6.12 5.56 32.57
C TRP A 741 6.51 6.95 33.12
N TYR A 742 5.53 7.67 33.66
CA TYR A 742 5.78 9.01 34.19
C TYR A 742 6.59 8.97 35.48
N ILE A 743 6.37 7.98 36.34
CA ILE A 743 7.18 7.74 37.55
C ILE A 743 8.65 7.46 37.16
N ALA A 744 8.88 6.56 36.19
CA ALA A 744 10.21 6.27 35.67
C ALA A 744 10.91 7.53 35.14
N LYS A 745 10.20 8.32 34.32
CA LYS A 745 10.70 9.58 33.76
C LYS A 745 11.13 10.57 34.85
N ARG A 746 10.29 10.81 35.87
CA ARG A 746 10.63 11.70 37.00
C ARG A 746 11.83 11.18 37.79
N PHE A 747 11.93 9.87 37.96
CA PHE A 747 13.05 9.24 38.67
C PHE A 747 14.38 9.43 37.93
N ILE A 748 14.42 9.24 36.61
CA ILE A 748 15.63 9.49 35.80
C ILE A 748 16.05 10.95 35.92
N LYS A 749 15.10 11.88 35.74
CA LYS A 749 15.39 13.32 35.85
C LYS A 749 15.97 13.68 37.23
N LYS A 750 15.35 13.21 38.32
CA LYS A 750 15.81 13.49 39.68
C LYS A 750 17.23 12.96 39.93
N ASN A 751 17.55 11.76 39.46
CA ASN A 751 18.91 11.23 39.57
C ASN A 751 19.90 12.02 38.73
N LEU A 752 19.55 12.36 37.48
CA LEU A 752 20.41 13.17 36.62
C LEU A 752 20.69 14.56 37.19
N ASP A 753 19.67 15.26 37.72
CA ASP A 753 19.86 16.59 38.32
C ASP A 753 20.87 16.52 39.48
N ARG A 754 20.80 15.48 40.33
CA ARG A 754 21.76 15.25 41.44
C ARG A 754 23.15 14.88 40.93
N ASP A 755 23.22 13.93 40.01
CA ASP A 755 24.47 13.31 39.59
C ASP A 755 25.26 14.20 38.61
N TRP A 756 24.58 15.08 37.89
CA TRP A 756 25.20 16.02 36.95
C TRP A 756 26.06 17.06 37.66
N GLU A 757 25.59 17.64 38.76
CA GLU A 757 26.38 18.60 39.55
C GLU A 757 27.67 17.96 40.05
N LYS A 758 27.54 16.76 40.65
CA LYS A 758 28.70 15.99 41.12
C LYS A 758 29.66 15.65 39.99
N TYR A 759 29.15 15.23 38.84
CA TYR A 759 29.97 14.95 37.65
C TYR A 759 30.76 16.19 37.20
N GLN A 760 30.15 17.38 37.19
CA GLN A 760 30.84 18.62 36.80
C GLN A 760 31.94 19.00 37.79
N GLU A 761 31.73 18.80 39.08
CA GLU A 761 32.76 19.02 40.11
C GLU A 761 33.95 18.08 39.92
N LEU A 762 33.67 16.77 39.81
CA LEU A 762 34.69 15.75 39.59
C LEU A 762 35.48 16.00 38.30
N ARG A 763 34.79 16.37 37.22
CA ARG A 763 35.44 16.68 35.95
C ARG A 763 36.36 17.91 36.04
N LYS A 764 35.91 18.99 36.71
CA LYS A 764 36.74 20.19 36.91
C LYS A 764 37.98 19.90 37.76
N GLU A 765 37.83 19.09 38.80
CA GLU A 765 38.95 18.67 39.65
C GLU A 765 39.96 17.82 38.87
N LEU A 766 39.47 16.93 38.01
CA LEU A 766 40.28 16.08 37.12
C LEU A 766 41.08 16.87 36.07
N GLU A 767 40.61 18.05 35.68
CA GLU A 767 41.28 18.96 34.74
C GLU A 767 42.35 19.85 35.41
N MET A 768 42.55 19.77 36.74
CA MET A 768 43.58 20.54 37.44
C MET A 768 45.00 19.99 37.20
N PRO A 769 45.98 20.84 36.86
CA PRO A 769 47.33 20.40 36.47
C PRO A 769 48.14 19.76 37.61
N ASP A 770 47.84 20.07 38.86
CA ASP A 770 48.59 19.63 40.04
C ASP A 770 47.85 18.55 40.86
N LEU A 771 46.92 17.82 40.24
CA LEU A 771 46.15 16.78 40.91
C LEU A 771 47.05 15.58 41.26
N ASN A 772 47.08 15.20 42.55
CA ASN A 772 47.85 14.03 42.96
C ASN A 772 47.21 12.71 42.45
N GLU A 773 48.04 11.69 42.23
CA GLU A 773 47.58 10.41 41.67
C GLU A 773 46.58 9.67 42.57
N GLU A 774 46.67 9.84 43.89
CA GLU A 774 45.72 9.23 44.83
C GLU A 774 44.31 9.81 44.65
N ARG A 775 44.19 11.13 44.58
CA ARG A 775 42.91 11.82 44.36
C ARG A 775 42.40 11.58 42.94
N LYS A 776 43.27 11.51 41.94
CA LYS A 776 42.90 11.11 40.57
C LYS A 776 42.20 9.75 40.58
N ASN A 777 42.79 8.75 41.22
CA ASN A 777 42.18 7.42 41.33
C ASN A 777 40.84 7.44 42.08
N GLN A 778 40.75 8.20 43.18
CA GLN A 778 39.47 8.39 43.88
C GLN A 778 38.38 8.99 42.97
N ILE A 779 38.71 10.03 42.20
CA ILE A 779 37.77 10.67 41.26
C ILE A 779 37.32 9.66 40.18
N LEU A 780 38.23 8.85 39.65
CA LEU A 780 37.89 7.83 38.66
C LEU A 780 36.93 6.78 39.24
N ASP A 781 37.11 6.39 40.50
CA ASP A 781 36.20 5.46 41.17
C ASP A 781 34.84 6.10 41.47
N GLU A 782 34.81 7.37 41.84
CA GLU A 782 33.55 8.13 41.99
C GLU A 782 32.80 8.27 40.67
N LEU A 783 33.50 8.50 39.55
CA LEU A 783 32.91 8.55 38.21
C LEU A 783 32.35 7.18 37.78
N LYS A 784 33.04 6.08 38.08
CA LYS A 784 32.51 4.72 37.86
C LYS A 784 31.25 4.47 38.69
N ALA A 785 31.22 4.90 39.95
CA ALA A 785 30.03 4.78 40.79
C ALA A 785 28.84 5.58 40.23
N LEU A 786 29.07 6.80 39.73
CA LEU A 786 28.04 7.59 39.04
C LEU A 786 27.52 6.89 37.77
N LYS A 787 28.42 6.26 37.01
CA LYS A 787 28.07 5.48 35.82
C LYS A 787 27.18 4.29 36.17
N GLU A 788 27.54 3.52 37.20
CA GLU A 788 26.79 2.33 37.62
C GLU A 788 25.41 2.67 38.21
N GLY A 789 25.27 3.83 38.84
CA GLY A 789 24.00 4.33 39.39
C GLY A 789 23.07 4.99 38.37
N SER A 790 23.53 5.27 37.15
CA SER A 790 22.77 6.01 36.14
C SER A 790 21.76 5.16 35.39
N TYR A 791 20.62 5.77 35.06
CA TYR A 791 19.55 5.21 34.23
C TYR A 791 19.44 5.91 32.87
N SER A 792 20.43 6.71 32.47
CA SER A 792 20.48 7.39 31.17
C SER A 792 21.71 6.97 30.38
N GLU A 793 21.51 6.36 29.21
CA GLU A 793 22.58 5.94 28.32
C GLU A 793 23.46 7.12 27.86
N ASN A 794 22.86 8.29 27.62
CA ASN A 794 23.60 9.48 27.20
C ASN A 794 24.51 10.01 28.31
N PHE A 795 24.06 9.98 29.58
CA PHE A 795 24.92 10.38 30.71
C PHE A 795 26.08 9.39 30.91
N VAL A 796 25.80 8.08 30.80
CA VAL A 796 26.82 7.03 30.85
C VAL A 796 27.89 7.26 29.77
N ARG A 797 27.49 7.60 28.54
CA ARG A 797 28.42 7.93 27.46
C ARG A 797 29.29 9.15 27.76
N GLU A 798 28.74 10.18 28.40
CA GLU A 798 29.53 11.36 28.79
C GLU A 798 30.57 11.02 29.87
N ILE A 799 30.23 10.19 30.85
CA ILE A 799 31.20 9.69 31.84
C ILE A 799 32.28 8.86 31.15
N ASP A 800 31.92 7.96 30.23
CA ASP A 800 32.88 7.14 29.48
C ASP A 800 33.86 7.98 28.66
N LYS A 801 33.39 9.08 28.05
CA LYS A 801 34.29 10.02 27.35
C LYS A 801 35.31 10.64 28.29
N THR A 802 34.92 10.95 29.53
CA THR A 802 35.82 11.53 30.53
C THR A 802 36.83 10.48 31.02
N LEU A 803 36.36 9.26 31.34
CA LEU A 803 37.22 8.15 31.77
C LEU A 803 38.24 7.75 30.69
N ASN A 804 37.88 7.81 29.41
CA ASN A 804 38.78 7.45 28.30
C ASN A 804 39.81 8.54 27.97
N ARG A 805 39.67 9.77 28.50
CA ARG A 805 40.62 10.87 28.27
C ARG A 805 41.73 10.94 29.31
N THR A 806 41.53 10.31 30.46
CA THR A 806 42.43 10.31 31.62
C THR A 806 43.30 9.08 31.73
#